data_AF-A0A3Q0GG85-F1
#
_entry.id   AF-A0A3Q0GG85-F1
#
_cell.length_a   1.000
_cell.length_b   1.000
_cell.length_c   1.000
_cell.angle_alpha   90.00
_cell.angle_beta   90.00
_cell.angle_gamma   90.00
#
_symmetry.space_group_name_H-M   'P 1'
#
loop_
_entity.id
_entity.type
_entity.pdbx_description
1 polymer ?
#
loop_
_entity_poly.entity_id
_entity_poly.type
_entity_poly.pdbx_seq_one_letter_code
_entity_poly.pdbx_strand_id
1 'polypeptide(L)'
;MDQLGYVRSASTQGAKDGLSKLAVPQKNAYARLVQKHHSGRFRSYLNHIAQKMQLEESGLNDSSSDVELSLKRVQMKEGLARNGLNVPSSSPVRTSQLEQLVPGGLNEDKTQTLANRRPHKKDPSVAHEGDLELEEASSLKQHGGAIDSLNVNDALGGRGMSSSLRQGTALQKSSGSEEKEEEETWKKKHKKRNKCTVNMDRADGHSSAEQFNVDLPEANARKTIHLPSGQIPGMAHAAVSTPGDRKNRNKAGRGRKKNIFEAYLSKEDVSAGLKRGELIQGPLRINPKKYHEAFIPSPDGARDIFIDGVVARNRALNGDIVVVKLLPKEQWKVIKPDGNDKETEATHESEVPEEQLRTCLPRATVRGDADSPDVIIEAQFDDNEAENGQENLPNMLAEDIKKLSVEANEKVKDAESGGMQGAKPEDLPKVNDPRLLPDRLLQRTAKVVYILERKHSRAVTGFIKLLADKNSELFKKCAMFSPVDHRVPRAYVSLADCPPDFMTRPEDYSNTLFICRIVDWKEDSNFAIGQMTKSLGQAGEIEPETEGILTEYGVDFSDFPQEVLACLPQRLPWVIPPEELANRRDLRKECIFTIDPSTAKDLDDALSCKQLADGNFEVGVHIADVSYFVLEDTALDKLASERATSVYLVQKVIPMLPKLLCEELCSLNPLRDRLTFSVLWKLTPEGKILDEWFGRTIICSCVKLSYDHAQSMIECPEKVLSPEELPPISPQHTTEEIHWAVLNLHRIAKQLRKQRFIDGALRLDQLKLSFTLDKESGMPQGCYVYQYRDSNKLVEEFMLLANMAVAHQIYRSFPAQALLRRHPPPQTKMLNDLMEFCDQMGLGIDFSSAGALHKSLNETFGADKYSEARKAVLTNMFSRPMQMALYFCTGVLKDETLFHHYALNVPLYTHFTSPIRRYPDIIVHRLLSASLGSGRPVRLRKEAIQEQADHCNDRKMASKRVQELSADLFFSVFVRECGPLESEAMVMGVLNEAFDVLVLRFGVQKRIYCNALPLVGFHFQKVGKKPELTLVWEEETPKQEAAHQVITLFTLVDVVLKADNAPLKYSAVLKRPGPESE
;
A
#
# COMPACT_ATOMS: atom_id res chain seq x y z
N MET A 1 73.85 -46.17 28.41
CA MET A 1 73.67 -44.70 28.47
C MET A 1 72.62 -44.27 27.46
N ASP A 2 71.36 -43.92 27.80
CA ASP A 2 70.35 -44.49 28.74
C ASP A 2 69.09 -43.57 28.81
N GLN A 3 67.85 -44.02 29.07
CA GLN A 3 67.16 -45.31 28.84
C GLN A 3 65.62 -45.16 29.07
N LEU A 4 64.78 -45.96 28.39
CA LEU A 4 63.35 -46.26 28.68
C LEU A 4 62.30 -45.10 28.57
N GLY A 5 61.02 -45.30 28.21
CA GLY A 5 60.35 -46.44 27.54
C GLY A 5 58.79 -46.49 27.62
N TYR A 6 58.11 -46.86 26.50
CA TYR A 6 56.70 -47.38 26.35
C TYR A 6 55.49 -46.44 26.69
N VAL A 7 54.26 -46.55 26.12
CA VAL A 7 53.39 -47.75 25.85
C VAL A 7 52.81 -47.90 24.40
N ARG A 8 51.47 -47.89 24.15
CA ARG A 8 50.74 -48.53 22.98
C ARG A 8 49.26 -48.05 22.81
N SER A 9 48.42 -48.38 21.80
CA SER A 9 48.52 -48.58 20.32
C SER A 9 47.21 -49.13 19.65
N ALA A 10 46.93 -48.83 18.36
CA ALA A 10 46.18 -49.66 17.34
C ALA A 10 44.61 -49.72 17.36
N SER A 11 43.80 -50.00 16.29
CA SER A 11 43.92 -50.20 14.79
C SER A 11 42.53 -50.58 14.15
N THR A 12 42.15 -50.58 12.84
CA THR A 12 42.48 -49.92 11.52
C THR A 12 41.49 -50.35 10.38
N GLN A 13 41.25 -49.51 9.33
CA GLN A 13 40.86 -49.84 7.90
C GLN A 13 39.44 -50.44 7.57
N GLY A 14 38.92 -50.48 6.31
CA GLY A 14 39.28 -49.77 5.05
C GLY A 14 38.82 -50.37 3.67
N ALA A 15 37.94 -49.67 2.93
CA ALA A 15 37.76 -49.49 1.43
C ALA A 15 37.44 -50.62 0.37
N LYS A 16 36.58 -50.25 -0.62
CA LYS A 16 36.33 -50.78 -2.02
C LYS A 16 35.76 -52.22 -2.20
N ASP A 17 34.97 -52.60 -3.24
CA ASP A 17 34.53 -52.04 -4.55
C ASP A 17 32.98 -52.09 -4.74
N GLY A 18 32.40 -51.81 -5.94
CA GLY A 18 30.93 -51.71 -6.13
C GLY A 18 30.33 -52.17 -7.48
N LEU A 19 28.99 -52.29 -7.54
CA LEU A 19 28.17 -52.56 -8.73
C LEU A 19 26.69 -52.16 -8.48
N SER A 20 25.91 -51.94 -9.55
CA SER A 20 24.58 -51.30 -9.51
C SER A 20 23.40 -52.24 -9.23
N LYS A 21 22.34 -51.76 -8.53
CA LYS A 21 20.93 -52.18 -8.73
C LYS A 21 19.87 -51.33 -8.00
N LEU A 22 18.88 -50.90 -8.79
CA LEU A 22 17.42 -50.77 -8.58
C LEU A 22 16.82 -50.60 -7.16
N ALA A 23 15.84 -49.69 -7.07
CA ALA A 23 15.01 -49.44 -5.89
C ALA A 23 13.93 -50.53 -5.61
N VAL A 24 13.40 -50.54 -4.38
CA VAL A 24 12.31 -51.43 -3.93
C VAL A 24 11.22 -50.59 -3.20
N PRO A 25 9.90 -50.86 -3.35
CA PRO A 25 8.86 -49.88 -3.03
C PRO A 25 8.36 -49.88 -1.57
N GLN A 26 7.78 -48.76 -1.14
CA GLN A 26 7.11 -48.64 0.16
C GLN A 26 5.75 -49.37 0.18
N LYS A 27 5.65 -50.55 0.82
CA LYS A 27 4.38 -51.13 1.26
C LYS A 27 4.27 -51.15 2.79
N ASN A 28 4.08 -49.99 3.42
CA ASN A 28 3.51 -49.86 4.78
C ASN A 28 3.15 -48.39 5.14
N ALA A 29 2.14 -47.83 4.47
CA ALA A 29 1.55 -46.54 4.84
C ALA A 29 0.35 -46.72 5.81
N TYR A 30 -0.58 -47.61 5.46
CA TYR A 30 -1.82 -47.88 6.19
C TYR A 30 -1.62 -48.19 7.68
N ALA A 31 -0.69 -49.09 8.00
CA ALA A 31 -0.38 -49.48 9.38
C ALA A 31 0.05 -48.29 10.27
N ARG A 32 0.81 -47.33 9.71
CA ARG A 32 1.27 -46.13 10.43
C ARG A 32 0.16 -45.12 10.66
N LEU A 33 -0.80 -44.99 9.74
CA LEU A 33 -2.01 -44.16 9.92
C LEU A 33 -2.96 -44.73 10.98
N VAL A 34 -3.20 -46.05 10.97
CA VAL A 34 -4.08 -46.70 11.95
C VAL A 34 -3.50 -46.68 13.36
N GLN A 35 -2.17 -46.72 13.51
CA GLN A 35 -1.50 -46.54 14.81
C GLN A 35 -1.61 -45.11 15.36
N LYS A 36 -1.47 -44.07 14.53
CA LYS A 36 -1.46 -42.67 14.99
C LYS A 36 -2.82 -42.12 15.42
N HIS A 37 -3.94 -42.73 15.02
CA HIS A 37 -5.28 -42.20 15.30
C HIS A 37 -6.17 -43.19 16.05
N HIS A 38 -6.64 -42.78 17.23
CA HIS A 38 -7.53 -43.55 18.10
C HIS A 38 -9.04 -43.31 17.85
N SER A 39 -9.40 -42.37 16.97
CA SER A 39 -10.81 -42.08 16.66
C SER A 39 -11.49 -43.23 15.91
N GLY A 40 -12.56 -43.77 16.48
CA GLY A 40 -13.35 -44.86 15.88
C GLY A 40 -13.97 -44.49 14.53
N ARG A 41 -14.43 -43.24 14.36
CA ARG A 41 -14.94 -42.73 13.07
C ARG A 41 -13.85 -42.73 12.00
N PHE A 42 -12.63 -42.30 12.34
CA PHE A 42 -11.51 -42.25 11.41
C PHE A 42 -11.04 -43.66 10.98
N ARG A 43 -11.01 -44.63 11.91
CA ARG A 43 -10.73 -46.04 11.58
C ARG A 43 -11.82 -46.66 10.71
N SER A 44 -13.08 -46.33 10.94
CA SER A 44 -14.19 -46.75 10.07
C SER A 44 -14.05 -46.20 8.64
N TYR A 45 -13.70 -44.92 8.51
CA TYR A 45 -13.45 -44.27 7.22
C TYR A 45 -12.26 -44.89 6.46
N LEU A 46 -11.13 -45.12 7.12
CA LEU A 46 -9.98 -45.79 6.51
C LEU A 46 -10.29 -47.23 6.07
N ASN A 47 -11.03 -48.00 6.87
CA ASN A 47 -11.48 -49.34 6.49
C ASN A 47 -12.42 -49.31 5.27
N HIS A 48 -13.31 -48.31 5.18
CA HIS A 48 -14.23 -48.16 4.05
C HIS A 48 -13.49 -47.82 2.75
N ILE A 49 -12.47 -46.95 2.80
CA ILE A 49 -11.58 -46.69 1.66
C ILE A 49 -10.81 -47.94 1.26
N ALA A 50 -10.25 -48.69 2.23
CA ALA A 50 -9.54 -49.94 1.96
C ALA A 50 -10.43 -50.99 1.26
N GLN A 51 -11.69 -51.14 1.69
CA GLN A 51 -12.67 -51.99 1.02
C GLN A 51 -12.99 -51.50 -0.40
N LYS A 52 -13.16 -50.17 -0.60
CA LYS A 52 -13.45 -49.61 -1.92
C LYS A 52 -12.32 -49.88 -2.93
N MET A 53 -11.06 -49.67 -2.54
CA MET A 53 -9.93 -49.97 -3.43
C MET A 53 -9.78 -51.48 -3.70
N GLN A 54 -10.08 -52.36 -2.72
CA GLN A 54 -10.07 -53.81 -2.95
C GLN A 54 -11.20 -54.28 -3.89
N LEU A 55 -12.35 -53.60 -3.90
CA LEU A 55 -13.43 -53.83 -4.88
C LEU A 55 -13.07 -53.29 -6.27
N GLU A 56 -12.30 -52.21 -6.36
CA GLU A 56 -11.83 -51.64 -7.63
C GLU A 56 -10.64 -52.45 -8.23
N GLU A 57 -9.73 -52.99 -7.42
CA GLU A 57 -8.66 -53.89 -7.87
C GLU A 57 -9.17 -55.30 -8.27
N SER A 58 -10.29 -55.77 -7.72
CA SER A 58 -10.88 -57.08 -8.06
C SER A 58 -11.84 -57.06 -9.26
N GLY A 59 -12.23 -55.88 -9.74
CA GLY A 59 -13.13 -55.71 -10.90
C GLY A 59 -12.46 -55.72 -12.29
N LEU A 60 -11.14 -55.90 -12.37
CA LEU A 60 -10.34 -55.68 -13.60
C LEU A 60 -9.66 -56.94 -14.17
N ASN A 61 -10.03 -58.14 -13.72
CA ASN A 61 -9.50 -59.41 -14.25
C ASN A 61 -10.60 -60.49 -14.41
N ASP A 62 -11.56 -60.27 -15.31
CA ASP A 62 -12.21 -61.37 -16.03
C ASP A 62 -12.64 -60.93 -17.45
N SER A 63 -13.25 -61.84 -18.19
CA SER A 63 -13.03 -62.05 -19.63
C SER A 63 -14.16 -61.56 -20.54
N SER A 64 -13.92 -61.65 -21.86
CA SER A 64 -14.81 -61.15 -22.91
C SER A 64 -15.70 -62.24 -23.52
N SER A 65 -17.02 -62.04 -23.54
CA SER A 65 -17.91 -62.59 -24.59
C SER A 65 -19.30 -61.92 -24.64
N ASP A 66 -19.80 -61.80 -25.88
CA ASP A 66 -21.16 -61.99 -26.38
C ASP A 66 -22.43 -61.26 -25.82
N VAL A 67 -23.02 -60.46 -26.73
CA VAL A 67 -24.40 -60.60 -27.28
C VAL A 67 -25.65 -60.39 -26.37
N GLU A 68 -26.23 -59.19 -26.52
CA GLU A 68 -27.67 -58.84 -26.69
C GLU A 68 -28.76 -58.84 -25.59
N LEU A 69 -29.74 -57.94 -25.84
CA LEU A 69 -31.19 -57.98 -25.56
C LEU A 69 -31.79 -57.69 -24.14
N SER A 70 -32.11 -56.39 -23.95
CA SER A 70 -33.49 -55.85 -23.80
C SER A 70 -34.50 -56.39 -22.76
N LEU A 71 -35.00 -55.49 -21.89
CA LEU A 71 -36.44 -55.15 -21.66
C LEU A 71 -36.53 -53.99 -20.62
N LYS A 72 -36.99 -52.75 -20.88
CA LYS A 72 -38.27 -52.18 -21.37
C LYS A 72 -39.51 -52.33 -20.45
N ARG A 73 -39.91 -51.21 -19.80
CA ARG A 73 -41.27 -50.65 -19.50
C ARG A 73 -41.05 -49.44 -18.55
N VAL A 74 -41.84 -48.36 -18.44
CA VAL A 74 -43.16 -47.89 -18.97
C VAL A 74 -43.23 -46.35 -18.67
N GLN A 75 -43.94 -45.42 -19.33
CA GLN A 75 -44.58 -45.30 -20.67
C GLN A 75 -45.14 -43.85 -20.87
N MET A 76 -45.41 -43.40 -22.12
CA MET A 76 -46.32 -42.28 -22.50
C MET A 76 -45.84 -40.83 -22.18
N LYS A 77 -46.16 -39.72 -22.90
CA LYS A 77 -46.84 -39.35 -24.19
C LYS A 77 -46.58 -37.82 -24.44
N GLU A 78 -46.73 -37.14 -25.59
CA GLU A 78 -46.82 -37.49 -27.03
C GLU A 78 -46.74 -36.24 -27.95
N GLY A 79 -46.15 -36.39 -29.14
CA GLY A 79 -46.51 -35.65 -30.38
C GLY A 79 -45.88 -34.26 -30.61
N LEU A 80 -45.47 -33.87 -31.82
CA LEU A 80 -45.40 -34.44 -33.20
C LEU A 80 -44.25 -33.67 -33.94
N ALA A 81 -43.81 -33.75 -35.21
CA ALA A 81 -43.99 -34.44 -36.51
C ALA A 81 -42.77 -33.97 -37.40
N ARG A 82 -42.55 -34.18 -38.72
CA ARG A 82 -42.62 -35.22 -39.80
C ARG A 82 -41.99 -34.50 -41.03
N ASN A 83 -41.12 -34.96 -41.93
CA ASN A 83 -40.34 -36.19 -42.26
C ASN A 83 -39.00 -35.70 -42.91
N GLY A 84 -38.00 -36.47 -43.36
CA GLY A 84 -37.77 -37.93 -43.48
C GLY A 84 -37.38 -38.36 -44.92
N LEU A 85 -36.59 -39.44 -45.06
CA LEU A 85 -36.08 -40.10 -46.30
C LEU A 85 -34.89 -39.39 -47.01
N ASN A 86 -33.85 -40.04 -47.59
CA ASN A 86 -33.27 -41.42 -47.54
C ASN A 86 -31.79 -41.34 -48.07
N VAL A 87 -30.73 -42.02 -47.54
CA VAL A 87 -30.31 -43.47 -47.62
C VAL A 87 -29.92 -43.91 -49.07
N PRO A 88 -28.86 -44.73 -49.37
CA PRO A 88 -27.77 -45.42 -48.61
C PRO A 88 -26.33 -45.13 -49.17
N SER A 89 -25.33 -46.05 -49.26
CA SER A 89 -24.36 -46.56 -48.25
C SER A 89 -23.14 -47.29 -48.93
N SER A 90 -22.23 -47.92 -48.17
CA SER A 90 -21.27 -49.03 -48.50
C SER A 90 -19.76 -48.75 -48.75
N SER A 91 -18.94 -49.77 -48.40
CA SER A 91 -17.45 -49.90 -48.48
C SER A 91 -17.09 -51.32 -49.00
N PRO A 92 -15.83 -51.69 -49.36
CA PRO A 92 -14.90 -52.32 -48.39
C PRO A 92 -13.37 -52.18 -48.70
N VAL A 93 -12.51 -53.12 -48.22
CA VAL A 93 -11.04 -53.03 -47.99
C VAL A 93 -10.24 -54.21 -48.63
N ARG A 94 -8.92 -54.06 -48.92
CA ARG A 94 -7.80 -55.07 -48.96
C ARG A 94 -6.43 -54.37 -49.26
N THR A 95 -5.30 -54.49 -48.52
CA THR A 95 -4.22 -55.53 -48.36
C THR A 95 -3.35 -55.84 -49.61
N SER A 96 -2.01 -56.07 -49.59
CA SER A 96 -0.91 -55.99 -48.56
C SER A 96 0.48 -56.41 -49.17
N GLN A 97 1.60 -56.29 -48.42
CA GLN A 97 2.93 -56.97 -48.61
C GLN A 97 3.82 -56.51 -49.81
N LEU A 98 5.17 -56.69 -49.91
CA LEU A 98 6.31 -56.91 -48.96
C LEU A 98 7.69 -56.71 -49.69
N GLU A 99 8.80 -56.62 -48.94
CA GLU A 99 10.17 -57.13 -49.24
C GLU A 99 11.28 -56.24 -49.88
N GLN A 100 12.51 -56.79 -50.01
CA GLN A 100 13.83 -56.09 -49.95
C GLN A 100 14.78 -56.42 -51.13
N LEU A 101 15.92 -55.70 -51.29
CA LEU A 101 17.32 -56.26 -51.36
C LEU A 101 18.44 -55.23 -51.66
N VAL A 102 19.71 -55.59 -51.41
CA VAL A 102 20.97 -54.84 -51.68
C VAL A 102 22.10 -55.86 -52.01
N PRO A 103 23.08 -55.59 -52.93
CA PRO A 103 24.51 -55.75 -52.56
C PRO A 103 25.59 -54.96 -53.38
N GLY A 104 26.67 -54.49 -52.71
CA GLY A 104 28.06 -54.31 -53.23
C GLY A 104 28.36 -53.26 -54.34
N GLY A 105 29.63 -52.86 -54.62
CA GLY A 105 30.89 -53.00 -53.86
C GLY A 105 32.22 -52.81 -54.67
N LEU A 106 33.18 -52.03 -54.10
CA LEU A 106 34.66 -52.00 -54.32
C LEU A 106 35.34 -51.25 -55.52
N ASN A 107 36.46 -50.55 -55.17
CA ASN A 107 37.73 -50.29 -55.90
C ASN A 107 37.72 -49.44 -57.21
N GLU A 108 38.76 -48.69 -57.68
CA GLU A 108 40.15 -48.30 -57.28
C GLU A 108 40.67 -47.19 -58.28
N ASP A 109 41.84 -46.51 -58.31
CA ASP A 109 43.14 -46.41 -57.57
C ASP A 109 43.91 -45.09 -57.97
N LYS A 110 45.13 -44.84 -57.41
CA LYS A 110 46.31 -44.09 -57.95
C LYS A 110 46.21 -42.56 -58.21
N THR A 111 47.26 -41.71 -58.11
CA THR A 111 48.71 -41.78 -57.73
C THR A 111 49.22 -40.35 -57.37
N GLN A 112 50.00 -40.09 -56.30
CA GLN A 112 51.49 -40.14 -56.14
C GLN A 112 52.32 -39.10 -56.95
N THR A 113 53.48 -38.52 -56.55
CA THR A 113 54.30 -38.52 -55.29
C THR A 113 55.53 -37.56 -55.36
N LEU A 114 56.07 -37.12 -54.19
CA LEU A 114 57.51 -36.87 -53.85
C LEU A 114 58.26 -35.72 -54.61
N ALA A 115 59.46 -35.21 -54.24
CA ALA A 115 60.59 -35.62 -53.35
C ALA A 115 61.47 -34.36 -52.99
N ASN A 116 62.57 -34.30 -52.19
CA ASN A 116 63.28 -35.14 -51.19
C ASN A 116 64.37 -34.30 -50.40
N ARG A 117 65.03 -34.89 -49.38
CA ARG A 117 66.32 -34.50 -48.68
C ARG A 117 66.35 -33.22 -47.81
N ARG A 118 66.66 -33.19 -46.48
CA ARG A 118 67.67 -33.83 -45.55
C ARG A 118 69.10 -33.24 -45.60
N PRO A 119 69.92 -33.29 -44.50
CA PRO A 119 69.61 -33.37 -43.04
C PRO A 119 70.59 -32.62 -42.07
N HIS A 120 70.23 -32.49 -40.76
CA HIS A 120 71.07 -32.61 -39.51
C HIS A 120 70.56 -31.69 -38.36
N LYS A 121 70.61 -32.04 -37.04
CA LYS A 121 70.85 -33.31 -36.31
C LYS A 121 70.48 -33.17 -34.79
N LYS A 122 70.08 -34.28 -34.15
CA LYS A 122 69.94 -34.58 -32.68
C LYS A 122 68.66 -34.17 -31.91
N ASP A 123 68.24 -35.12 -31.08
CA ASP A 123 67.09 -35.24 -30.17
C ASP A 123 67.57 -35.18 -28.67
N PRO A 124 66.77 -35.49 -27.61
CA PRO A 124 65.30 -35.69 -27.48
C PRO A 124 64.63 -35.07 -26.20
N SER A 125 63.31 -35.28 -26.05
CA SER A 125 62.54 -35.46 -24.78
C SER A 125 62.19 -34.20 -23.92
N VAL A 126 61.09 -34.13 -23.14
CA VAL A 126 59.76 -34.84 -23.08
C VAL A 126 58.77 -34.04 -22.18
N ALA A 127 57.45 -34.27 -22.37
CA ALA A 127 56.31 -34.05 -21.43
C ALA A 127 55.60 -32.68 -21.28
N HIS A 128 54.34 -32.86 -20.85
CA HIS A 128 53.17 -31.99 -20.68
C HIS A 128 53.22 -30.88 -19.59
N GLU A 129 52.32 -29.91 -19.81
CA GLU A 129 51.44 -29.19 -18.83
C GLU A 129 52.00 -28.37 -17.67
N GLY A 130 51.26 -27.29 -17.39
CA GLY A 130 51.31 -26.52 -16.15
C GLY A 130 51.84 -25.10 -16.34
N ASP A 131 50.97 -24.11 -16.19
CA ASP A 131 51.34 -22.78 -15.70
C ASP A 131 50.38 -22.44 -14.56
N LEU A 132 50.92 -21.85 -13.49
CA LEU A 132 50.26 -21.63 -12.21
C LEU A 132 50.26 -20.14 -11.84
N GLU A 133 49.37 -19.80 -10.90
CA GLU A 133 49.40 -18.56 -10.14
C GLU A 133 50.70 -18.43 -9.33
N LEU A 134 51.02 -17.22 -8.85
CA LEU A 134 51.45 -17.03 -7.46
C LEU A 134 51.35 -15.56 -7.00
N GLU A 135 51.47 -15.36 -5.69
CA GLU A 135 50.82 -14.28 -4.95
C GLU A 135 51.71 -13.07 -4.55
N GLU A 136 51.10 -12.20 -3.74
CA GLU A 136 51.64 -11.02 -3.05
C GLU A 136 52.88 -11.28 -2.18
N ALA A 137 53.68 -10.22 -1.97
CA ALA A 137 54.45 -10.00 -0.73
C ALA A 137 54.74 -8.49 -0.56
N SER A 138 55.13 -8.05 0.65
CA SER A 138 55.03 -6.64 1.06
C SER A 138 56.34 -5.98 1.54
N SER A 139 56.26 -4.65 1.72
CA SER A 139 56.88 -3.84 2.79
C SER A 139 58.20 -3.04 2.58
N LEU A 140 58.13 -1.79 3.08
CA LEU A 140 59.17 -0.97 3.76
C LEU A 140 60.41 -0.42 3.01
N LYS A 141 60.51 0.92 2.92
CA LYS A 141 61.35 1.72 3.84
C LYS A 141 61.12 3.25 3.78
N GLN A 142 61.70 3.96 4.75
CA GLN A 142 61.52 5.39 5.06
C GLN A 142 62.57 6.28 4.38
N HIS A 143 62.30 7.58 4.27
CA HIS A 143 63.17 8.68 4.76
C HIS A 143 62.29 9.92 5.04
N GLY A 144 62.78 10.90 5.81
CA GLY A 144 61.94 12.02 6.30
C GLY A 144 62.64 13.36 6.39
N GLY A 145 61.86 14.39 6.77
CA GLY A 145 62.28 15.78 6.99
C GLY A 145 61.09 16.57 7.55
N ALA A 146 61.36 17.58 8.38
CA ALA A 146 60.34 18.37 9.08
C ALA A 146 60.46 19.86 8.73
N ILE A 147 59.42 20.66 9.03
CA ILE A 147 59.48 21.94 9.76
C ILE A 147 58.11 22.67 9.72
N ASP A 148 57.73 23.20 10.88
CA ASP A 148 56.80 24.27 11.24
C ASP A 148 55.40 24.45 10.61
N SER A 149 54.44 24.31 11.53
CA SER A 149 53.11 24.92 11.61
C SER A 149 53.03 26.44 11.37
N LEU A 150 51.81 26.93 11.06
CA LEU A 150 51.22 28.05 11.81
C LEU A 150 49.67 28.08 11.70
N ASN A 151 49.01 28.58 12.75
CA ASN A 151 47.57 28.90 12.77
C ASN A 151 47.30 30.25 12.09
N VAL A 152 46.02 30.51 11.76
CA VAL A 152 45.23 31.66 12.28
C VAL A 152 43.74 31.45 11.94
N ASN A 153 42.86 32.01 12.76
CA ASN A 153 41.41 31.83 12.70
C ASN A 153 40.68 32.89 11.83
N ASP A 154 39.36 32.70 11.77
CA ASP A 154 38.32 33.73 12.02
C ASP A 154 37.62 34.52 10.88
N ALA A 155 36.29 34.45 11.00
CA ALA A 155 35.32 35.54 10.93
C ALA A 155 34.83 36.17 9.60
N LEU A 156 33.54 35.90 9.36
CA LEU A 156 32.47 36.90 9.14
C LEU A 156 32.53 37.89 7.94
N GLY A 157 31.94 37.45 6.82
CA GLY A 157 30.84 38.20 6.19
C GLY A 157 31.16 39.33 5.21
N GLY A 158 30.14 39.75 4.46
CA GLY A 158 30.20 40.84 3.47
C GLY A 158 29.38 40.55 2.20
N ARG A 159 28.68 41.55 1.67
CA ARG A 159 27.89 41.44 0.42
C ARG A 159 28.57 42.14 -0.75
N GLY A 160 28.67 41.45 -1.89
CA GLY A 160 28.27 42.03 -3.18
C GLY A 160 29.32 42.48 -4.21
N MET A 161 28.80 42.74 -5.42
CA MET A 161 29.34 43.55 -6.54
C MET A 161 30.35 42.93 -7.54
N SER A 162 29.78 42.41 -8.64
CA SER A 162 30.04 42.79 -10.05
C SER A 162 31.45 42.77 -10.69
N SER A 163 31.57 41.92 -11.73
CA SER A 163 32.08 42.20 -13.10
C SER A 163 33.55 42.57 -13.38
N SER A 164 34.21 41.76 -14.22
CA SER A 164 35.20 42.16 -15.25
C SER A 164 35.39 40.99 -16.25
N LEU A 165 35.17 41.03 -17.57
CA LEU A 165 35.65 41.85 -18.72
C LEU A 165 36.90 41.31 -19.47
N ARG A 166 36.70 40.83 -20.71
CA ARG A 166 37.47 41.07 -21.98
C ARG A 166 36.88 40.19 -23.11
N GLN A 167 36.44 40.71 -24.27
CA GLN A 167 37.17 41.32 -25.41
C GLN A 167 38.05 40.31 -26.18
N GLY A 168 38.06 40.20 -27.53
CA GLY A 168 37.31 40.80 -28.66
C GLY A 168 37.44 39.85 -29.89
N THR A 169 37.12 40.13 -31.17
CA THR A 169 36.62 41.26 -32.01
C THR A 169 35.75 40.66 -33.14
N ALA A 170 34.87 41.30 -33.93
CA ALA A 170 34.62 42.66 -34.46
C ALA A 170 35.17 42.95 -35.89
N LEU A 171 34.28 42.99 -36.90
CA LEU A 171 34.47 43.63 -38.22
C LEU A 171 33.13 43.97 -38.92
N GLN A 172 33.21 44.71 -40.05
CA GLN A 172 32.22 45.60 -40.70
C GLN A 172 31.33 44.94 -41.80
N LYS A 173 30.34 45.57 -42.50
CA LYS A 173 29.36 46.70 -42.26
C LYS A 173 28.68 47.10 -43.61
N SER A 174 27.35 46.99 -43.78
CA SER A 174 26.53 47.64 -44.85
C SER A 174 25.04 47.18 -44.83
N SER A 175 24.05 47.81 -45.47
CA SER A 175 23.64 49.25 -45.47
C SER A 175 22.29 49.45 -46.21
N GLY A 176 21.38 50.25 -45.64
CA GLY A 176 20.14 50.77 -46.26
C GLY A 176 18.87 49.91 -46.07
N SER A 177 17.65 50.45 -46.15
CA SER A 177 17.18 51.86 -46.05
C SER A 177 15.64 51.92 -46.16
N GLU A 178 14.97 52.60 -45.22
CA GLU A 178 13.77 53.45 -45.44
C GLU A 178 12.43 52.75 -45.86
N GLU A 179 11.22 53.22 -45.52
CA GLU A 179 10.74 54.28 -44.61
C GLU A 179 9.24 54.07 -44.26
N LYS A 180 8.77 54.59 -43.10
CA LYS A 180 7.39 55.10 -42.81
C LYS A 180 6.19 54.13 -42.93
N GLU A 181 5.00 54.36 -42.36
CA GLU A 181 4.44 55.21 -41.27
C GLU A 181 3.25 54.39 -40.65
N GLU A 182 2.29 54.81 -39.81
CA GLU A 182 1.71 56.11 -39.39
C GLU A 182 1.19 55.97 -37.92
N GLU A 183 0.14 56.70 -37.52
CA GLU A 183 -0.56 56.65 -36.21
C GLU A 183 -2.01 56.06 -36.38
N GLU A 184 -3.04 56.17 -35.52
CA GLU A 184 -3.23 56.71 -34.16
C GLU A 184 -4.41 55.96 -33.45
N THR A 185 -4.99 56.51 -32.38
CA THR A 185 -6.02 55.86 -31.55
C THR A 185 -7.48 56.08 -32.00
N TRP A 186 -8.41 55.20 -31.61
CA TRP A 186 -9.54 55.58 -30.74
C TRP A 186 -10.28 54.40 -30.06
N LYS A 187 -11.20 54.71 -29.14
CA LYS A 187 -11.91 53.81 -28.23
C LYS A 187 -13.42 53.70 -28.48
N LYS A 188 -13.96 52.47 -28.44
CA LYS A 188 -15.38 52.11 -28.12
C LYS A 188 -16.39 52.60 -29.20
N LYS A 189 -17.68 52.21 -29.24
CA LYS A 189 -18.63 51.73 -28.20
C LYS A 189 -19.90 51.14 -28.87
N HIS A 190 -20.70 50.35 -28.13
CA HIS A 190 -22.14 50.07 -28.38
C HIS A 190 -22.52 49.21 -29.62
N LYS A 191 -23.72 48.59 -29.77
CA LYS A 191 -24.78 48.10 -28.83
C LYS A 191 -25.90 47.42 -29.66
N LYS A 192 -26.51 46.32 -29.15
CA LYS A 192 -27.85 45.71 -29.44
C LYS A 192 -28.58 46.11 -30.76
N ARG A 193 -29.29 45.22 -31.49
CA ARG A 193 -30.38 44.35 -30.98
C ARG A 193 -31.10 43.58 -32.14
N ASN A 194 -31.80 42.48 -31.80
CA ASN A 194 -32.87 41.77 -32.56
C ASN A 194 -32.48 41.17 -33.95
N LYS A 195 -32.93 39.98 -34.41
CA LYS A 195 -34.12 39.11 -34.18
C LYS A 195 -35.33 39.38 -35.10
N CYS A 196 -35.47 38.57 -36.16
CA CYS A 196 -36.70 37.96 -36.75
C CYS A 196 -36.28 37.09 -37.98
N THR A 197 -36.57 35.78 -38.10
CA THR A 197 -37.82 35.08 -38.56
C THR A 197 -38.14 35.30 -40.06
N VAL A 198 -38.61 34.35 -40.90
CA VAL A 198 -39.21 33.00 -40.66
C VAL A 198 -39.27 32.15 -41.98
N ASN A 199 -39.87 30.93 -41.95
CA ASN A 199 -40.22 30.00 -43.09
C ASN A 199 -39.04 29.22 -43.73
N MET A 200 -39.15 28.00 -44.30
CA MET A 200 -40.20 26.95 -44.46
C MET A 200 -39.53 25.64 -45.03
N ASP A 201 -40.09 24.41 -45.09
CA ASP A 201 -41.28 23.73 -44.51
C ASP A 201 -41.08 22.17 -44.51
N ARG A 202 -42.12 21.41 -44.11
CA ARG A 202 -42.59 20.00 -44.38
C ARG A 202 -41.87 19.08 -45.40
N ALA A 203 -42.05 17.75 -45.38
CA ALA A 203 -43.04 16.84 -44.72
C ALA A 203 -42.33 15.53 -44.26
N ASP A 204 -42.66 14.84 -43.15
CA ASP A 204 -43.87 14.04 -42.80
C ASP A 204 -44.16 12.86 -43.76
N GLY A 205 -44.52 11.66 -43.31
CA GLY A 205 -44.73 11.11 -41.95
C GLY A 205 -45.18 9.62 -42.03
N HIS A 206 -45.34 8.82 -40.97
CA HIS A 206 -45.18 9.05 -39.52
C HIS A 206 -44.26 7.94 -38.93
N SER A 207 -44.48 7.11 -37.89
CA SER A 207 -45.52 6.81 -36.86
C SER A 207 -44.85 5.91 -35.79
N SER A 208 -45.28 5.77 -34.52
CA SER A 208 -46.41 6.33 -33.76
C SER A 208 -46.07 6.37 -32.27
N ALA A 209 -46.61 7.34 -31.52
CA ALA A 209 -46.49 7.44 -30.06
C ALA A 209 -47.77 8.06 -29.48
N GLU A 210 -48.17 7.67 -28.27
CA GLU A 210 -49.40 8.16 -27.62
C GLU A 210 -49.08 8.88 -26.29
N GLN A 211 -49.72 10.04 -26.10
CA GLN A 211 -49.79 10.78 -24.86
C GLN A 211 -51.12 11.54 -24.81
N PHE A 212 -51.94 11.31 -23.79
CA PHE A 212 -53.06 12.19 -23.42
C PHE A 212 -53.42 12.02 -21.93
N ASN A 213 -53.55 13.16 -21.24
CA ASN A 213 -54.53 13.55 -20.19
C ASN A 213 -54.96 12.56 -19.08
N VAL A 214 -55.23 12.96 -17.83
CA VAL A 214 -55.49 14.29 -17.18
C VAL A 214 -54.92 14.25 -15.72
N ASP A 215 -55.02 15.23 -14.80
CA ASP A 215 -55.81 16.47 -14.68
C ASP A 215 -55.12 17.58 -13.83
N LEU A 216 -55.88 18.63 -13.49
CA LEU A 216 -55.59 19.83 -12.69
C LEU A 216 -56.55 19.90 -11.45
N PRO A 217 -56.54 20.93 -10.57
CA PRO A 217 -55.84 22.22 -10.63
C PRO A 217 -55.07 22.69 -9.37
N GLU A 218 -54.06 23.52 -9.59
CA GLU A 218 -53.82 24.70 -8.72
C GLU A 218 -54.53 25.93 -9.31
N ALA A 219 -54.96 26.85 -8.47
CA ALA A 219 -55.51 28.15 -8.87
C ALA A 219 -54.79 29.29 -8.12
N ASN A 220 -54.43 30.37 -8.83
CA ASN A 220 -53.61 31.44 -8.29
C ASN A 220 -54.08 32.83 -8.78
N ALA A 221 -53.59 33.87 -8.10
CA ALA A 221 -53.66 35.30 -8.37
C ALA A 221 -55.02 36.02 -8.19
N ARG A 222 -55.02 36.95 -7.21
CA ARG A 222 -55.49 38.33 -7.45
C ARG A 222 -54.54 39.35 -6.84
N LYS A 223 -54.27 40.39 -7.62
CA LYS A 223 -53.54 41.63 -7.24
C LYS A 223 -54.47 42.52 -6.37
N THR A 224 -54.12 43.68 -5.79
CA THR A 224 -53.08 44.70 -6.11
C THR A 224 -53.01 45.73 -4.95
N ILE A 225 -51.98 46.61 -4.91
CA ILE A 225 -52.03 48.01 -4.39
C ILE A 225 -52.17 48.18 -2.84
N HIS A 226 -51.56 49.16 -2.13
CA HIS A 226 -50.71 50.32 -2.48
C HIS A 226 -49.61 50.59 -1.42
N LEU A 227 -48.76 51.61 -1.68
CA LEU A 227 -47.79 52.23 -0.75
C LEU A 227 -48.46 53.48 -0.06
N PRO A 228 -47.90 54.16 0.98
CA PRO A 228 -46.58 54.84 0.91
C PRO A 228 -45.75 55.10 2.21
N SER A 229 -44.48 55.46 1.99
CA SER A 229 -43.57 56.33 2.80
C SER A 229 -43.24 56.01 4.28
N GLY A 230 -41.99 56.21 4.74
CA GLY A 230 -40.78 56.62 4.01
C GLY A 230 -39.53 56.92 4.88
N GLN A 231 -38.40 57.16 4.19
CA GLN A 231 -37.15 57.86 4.60
C GLN A 231 -36.33 57.41 5.85
N ILE A 232 -35.19 56.78 5.53
CA ILE A 232 -33.83 56.86 6.14
C ILE A 232 -33.42 58.25 6.70
N PRO A 233 -32.33 58.38 7.53
CA PRO A 233 -31.61 57.41 8.38
C PRO A 233 -31.35 57.94 9.83
N GLY A 234 -30.69 57.18 10.73
CA GLY A 234 -30.28 57.70 12.07
C GLY A 234 -29.39 56.78 12.92
N MET A 235 -28.52 57.37 13.76
CA MET A 235 -27.45 56.68 14.51
C MET A 235 -27.78 56.33 15.98
N ALA A 236 -27.44 55.10 16.38
CA ALA A 236 -26.74 54.69 17.62
C ALA A 236 -27.27 54.96 19.08
N HIS A 237 -26.77 54.11 20.00
CA HIS A 237 -26.69 54.21 21.47
C HIS A 237 -27.93 54.01 22.39
N ALA A 238 -28.13 52.74 22.77
CA ALA A 238 -28.10 52.21 24.16
C ALA A 238 -28.77 52.92 25.37
N ALA A 239 -29.86 52.31 25.88
CA ALA A 239 -30.24 52.13 27.29
C ALA A 239 -31.22 50.91 27.34
N VAL A 240 -31.18 49.89 28.23
CA VAL A 240 -31.01 49.77 29.70
C VAL A 240 -32.32 50.00 30.49
N SER A 241 -33.05 48.89 30.79
CA SER A 241 -33.90 48.56 31.98
C SER A 241 -34.94 49.59 32.52
N THR A 242 -36.15 49.32 33.02
CA THR A 242 -36.92 48.13 33.51
C THR A 242 -38.38 48.61 33.85
N PRO A 243 -39.23 48.00 34.71
CA PRO A 243 -39.76 46.62 34.80
C PRO A 243 -41.32 46.53 34.86
N GLY A 244 -41.88 45.31 34.88
CA GLY A 244 -43.30 45.01 35.24
C GLY A 244 -44.24 44.79 34.04
N ASP A 245 -45.27 43.95 34.11
CA ASP A 245 -45.96 43.33 35.26
C ASP A 245 -46.29 41.83 35.03
N ARG A 246 -46.77 41.14 36.07
CA ARG A 246 -47.06 39.69 36.12
C ARG A 246 -48.43 39.34 35.51
N LYS A 247 -48.49 38.26 34.71
CA LYS A 247 -49.50 37.19 34.92
C LYS A 247 -49.15 35.84 34.31
N ASN A 248 -49.60 34.80 35.01
CA ASN A 248 -49.17 33.40 34.88
C ASN A 248 -50.02 32.64 33.85
N ARG A 249 -49.39 31.79 33.01
CA ARG A 249 -50.11 30.68 32.33
C ARG A 249 -49.21 29.52 31.89
N ASN A 250 -48.91 28.60 32.81
CA ASN A 250 -48.27 27.32 32.52
C ASN A 250 -49.05 26.51 31.46
N LYS A 251 -48.33 25.92 30.47
CA LYS A 251 -48.79 24.69 29.81
C LYS A 251 -47.64 23.87 29.19
N ALA A 252 -47.45 22.66 29.72
CA ALA A 252 -46.83 21.49 29.09
C ALA A 252 -45.54 21.71 28.26
N GLY A 253 -44.38 21.74 28.94
CA GLY A 253 -43.11 21.44 28.28
C GLY A 253 -43.04 19.96 27.90
N ARG A 254 -43.08 19.62 26.60
CA ARG A 254 -42.56 18.34 26.13
C ARG A 254 -41.04 18.36 26.33
N GLY A 255 -40.51 17.40 27.08
CA GLY A 255 -39.07 17.24 27.23
C GLY A 255 -38.41 17.08 25.85
N ARG A 256 -37.62 18.07 25.44
CA ARG A 256 -36.64 17.87 24.37
C ARG A 256 -35.57 16.93 24.93
N LYS A 257 -35.29 15.82 24.24
CA LYS A 257 -34.05 15.08 24.47
C LYS A 257 -32.88 16.05 24.39
N LYS A 258 -31.87 15.87 25.24
CA LYS A 258 -30.61 16.61 25.11
C LYS A 258 -29.89 16.06 23.87
N ASN A 259 -29.53 16.93 22.94
CA ASN A 259 -28.64 16.57 21.85
C ASN A 259 -27.25 16.25 22.43
N ILE A 260 -26.65 15.15 22.00
CA ILE A 260 -25.33 14.67 22.40
C ILE A 260 -24.26 15.30 21.49
N PHE A 261 -24.56 15.42 20.19
CA PHE A 261 -23.69 16.05 19.21
C PHE A 261 -24.17 17.46 18.84
N GLU A 262 -23.21 18.31 18.48
CA GLU A 262 -23.51 19.65 17.95
C GLU A 262 -24.09 19.56 16.53
N ALA A 263 -25.12 20.35 16.25
CA ALA A 263 -25.68 20.48 14.91
C ALA A 263 -24.62 21.07 13.95
N TYR A 264 -24.55 20.55 12.73
CA TYR A 264 -23.62 21.07 11.71
C TYR A 264 -24.01 22.50 11.28
N LEU A 265 -23.01 23.31 10.95
CA LEU A 265 -23.20 24.65 10.40
C LEU A 265 -23.87 24.63 9.01
N SER A 266 -24.42 25.77 8.58
CA SER A 266 -24.91 25.94 7.21
C SER A 266 -23.76 25.91 6.19
N LYS A 267 -24.05 25.58 4.91
CA LYS A 267 -23.01 25.59 3.86
C LYS A 267 -22.49 27.01 3.60
N GLU A 268 -23.36 27.98 3.83
CA GLU A 268 -23.15 29.41 3.70
C GLU A 268 -22.15 29.89 4.76
N ASP A 269 -22.38 29.54 6.04
CA ASP A 269 -21.48 29.84 7.16
C ASP A 269 -20.13 29.16 7.01
N VAL A 270 -20.12 27.89 6.57
CA VAL A 270 -18.88 27.15 6.30
C VAL A 270 -18.07 27.81 5.18
N SER A 271 -18.71 28.14 4.06
CA SER A 271 -18.04 28.84 2.95
C SER A 271 -17.51 30.22 3.37
N ALA A 272 -18.26 30.95 4.20
CA ALA A 272 -17.86 32.26 4.68
C ALA A 272 -16.72 32.17 5.72
N GLY A 273 -16.77 31.23 6.66
CA GLY A 273 -15.75 31.01 7.68
C GLY A 273 -14.43 30.52 7.09
N LEU A 274 -14.46 29.62 6.10
CA LEU A 274 -13.27 29.21 5.34
C LEU A 274 -12.65 30.39 4.59
N LYS A 275 -13.47 31.25 3.94
CA LYS A 275 -12.99 32.47 3.26
C LYS A 275 -12.40 33.53 4.20
N ARG A 276 -12.80 33.54 5.48
CA ARG A 276 -12.23 34.43 6.51
C ARG A 276 -11.04 33.82 7.26
N GLY A 277 -10.72 32.53 7.04
CA GLY A 277 -9.69 31.81 7.79
C GLY A 277 -10.06 31.45 9.24
N GLU A 278 -11.33 31.61 9.62
CA GLU A 278 -11.85 31.24 10.95
C GLU A 278 -12.09 29.73 11.11
N LEU A 279 -12.23 29.04 9.98
CA LEU A 279 -12.42 27.61 9.89
C LEU A 279 -11.29 26.98 9.08
N ILE A 280 -10.93 25.75 9.42
CA ILE A 280 -9.88 24.97 8.77
C ILE A 280 -10.50 23.71 8.17
N GLN A 281 -10.13 23.34 6.95
CA GLN A 281 -10.55 22.09 6.31
C GLN A 281 -9.39 21.09 6.21
N GLY A 282 -9.68 19.79 6.31
CA GLY A 282 -8.68 18.74 6.10
C GLY A 282 -9.23 17.32 6.22
N PRO A 283 -8.48 16.30 5.76
CA PRO A 283 -8.84 14.89 5.94
C PRO A 283 -8.67 14.48 7.41
N LEU A 284 -9.72 13.87 7.97
CA LEU A 284 -9.74 13.37 9.34
C LEU A 284 -9.02 12.02 9.48
N ARG A 285 -8.11 11.91 10.45
CA ARG A 285 -7.47 10.65 10.85
C ARG A 285 -7.85 10.29 12.28
N ILE A 286 -8.39 9.10 12.49
CA ILE A 286 -8.77 8.59 13.81
C ILE A 286 -7.67 7.62 14.29
N ASN A 287 -7.22 7.76 15.54
CA ASN A 287 -6.23 6.85 16.14
C ASN A 287 -6.85 5.45 16.32
N PRO A 288 -6.35 4.38 15.66
CA PRO A 288 -6.93 3.05 15.78
C PRO A 288 -6.70 2.38 17.14
N LYS A 289 -5.73 2.85 17.95
CA LYS A 289 -5.46 2.32 19.30
C LYS A 289 -6.23 3.06 20.41
N LYS A 290 -6.49 4.36 20.25
CA LYS A 290 -7.28 5.18 21.19
C LYS A 290 -8.31 5.98 20.39
N TYR A 291 -9.44 5.36 20.02
CA TYR A 291 -10.39 5.89 19.02
C TYR A 291 -11.07 7.22 19.42
N HIS A 292 -10.98 7.65 20.68
CA HIS A 292 -11.37 8.98 21.12
C HIS A 292 -10.48 10.08 20.53
N GLU A 293 -9.22 9.79 20.22
CA GLU A 293 -8.28 10.73 19.61
C GLU A 293 -8.42 10.77 18.09
N ALA A 294 -8.58 11.98 17.54
CA ALA A 294 -8.51 12.20 16.11
C ALA A 294 -7.70 13.47 15.77
N PHE A 295 -7.29 13.57 14.50
CA PHE A 295 -6.33 14.58 14.02
C PHE A 295 -6.69 15.05 12.62
N ILE A 296 -6.45 16.32 12.31
CA ILE A 296 -6.39 16.83 10.93
C ILE A 296 -5.01 17.48 10.66
N PRO A 297 -4.49 17.42 9.41
CA PRO A 297 -3.26 18.12 9.07
C PRO A 297 -3.43 19.65 9.19
N SER A 298 -2.41 20.32 9.72
CA SER A 298 -2.40 21.79 9.85
C SER A 298 -2.00 22.44 8.51
N PRO A 299 -2.74 23.44 7.99
CA PRO A 299 -2.45 24.06 6.68
C PRO A 299 -1.10 24.77 6.57
N ASP A 300 -0.50 25.13 7.70
CA ASP A 300 0.81 25.79 7.83
C ASP A 300 1.98 24.79 7.94
N GLY A 301 1.73 23.48 7.82
CA GLY A 301 2.76 22.44 7.96
C GLY A 301 3.24 22.21 9.40
N ALA A 302 2.60 22.85 10.39
CA ALA A 302 2.87 22.61 11.81
C ALA A 302 2.34 21.23 12.28
N ARG A 303 2.47 20.94 13.58
CA ARG A 303 1.88 19.73 14.19
C ARG A 303 0.38 19.67 13.91
N ASP A 304 -0.12 18.47 13.64
CA ASP A 304 -1.55 18.17 13.44
C ASP A 304 -2.44 18.82 14.49
N ILE A 305 -3.60 19.30 14.06
CA ILE A 305 -4.63 19.85 14.94
C ILE A 305 -5.37 18.67 15.58
N PHE A 306 -5.41 18.66 16.92
CA PHE A 306 -6.02 17.61 17.72
C PHE A 306 -7.53 17.80 17.84
N ILE A 307 -8.29 16.70 17.81
CA ILE A 307 -9.73 16.63 17.99
C ILE A 307 -9.98 15.71 19.19
N ASP A 308 -10.49 16.29 20.28
CA ASP A 308 -10.56 15.61 21.58
C ASP A 308 -11.93 14.96 21.81
N GLY A 309 -11.98 13.63 21.71
CA GLY A 309 -13.19 12.84 21.97
C GLY A 309 -14.18 12.79 20.81
N VAL A 310 -15.08 11.80 20.90
CA VAL A 310 -16.07 11.49 19.86
C VAL A 310 -17.05 12.65 19.63
N VAL A 311 -17.39 13.41 20.69
CA VAL A 311 -18.27 14.58 20.61
C VAL A 311 -17.64 15.70 19.78
N ALA A 312 -16.36 16.05 20.03
CA ALA A 312 -15.65 17.04 19.22
C ALA A 312 -15.38 16.56 17.79
N ARG A 313 -15.28 15.24 17.56
CA ARG A 313 -15.25 14.63 16.23
C ARG A 313 -16.57 14.75 15.47
N ASN A 314 -17.67 15.07 16.16
CA ASN A 314 -19.01 15.32 15.63
C ASN A 314 -19.38 14.40 14.48
N ARG A 315 -19.49 13.10 14.78
CA ARG A 315 -20.03 12.04 13.90
C ARG A 315 -19.26 11.80 12.58
N ALA A 316 -18.11 12.44 12.38
CA ALA A 316 -17.22 12.18 11.25
C ALA A 316 -16.45 10.85 11.39
N LEU A 317 -16.12 10.24 10.25
CA LEU A 317 -15.42 8.96 10.14
C LEU A 317 -14.02 9.13 9.56
N ASN A 318 -13.16 8.12 9.74
CA ASN A 318 -11.78 8.16 9.28
C ASN A 318 -11.68 8.32 7.75
N GLY A 319 -10.94 9.33 7.30
CA GLY A 319 -10.76 9.69 5.89
C GLY A 319 -11.66 10.80 5.38
N ASP A 320 -12.74 11.15 6.09
CA ASP A 320 -13.65 12.23 5.67
C ASP A 320 -12.96 13.59 5.58
N ILE A 321 -13.35 14.41 4.60
CA ILE A 321 -12.92 15.81 4.53
C ILE A 321 -13.82 16.63 5.43
N VAL A 322 -13.29 17.04 6.57
CA VAL A 322 -14.02 17.77 7.62
C VAL A 322 -13.64 19.25 7.63
N VAL A 323 -14.52 20.06 8.21
CA VAL A 323 -14.23 21.44 8.59
C VAL A 323 -14.29 21.55 10.10
N VAL A 324 -13.24 22.14 10.67
CA VAL A 324 -13.08 22.32 12.11
C VAL A 324 -13.03 23.81 12.47
N LYS A 325 -13.47 24.11 13.68
CA LYS A 325 -13.24 25.40 14.35
C LYS A 325 -12.22 25.19 15.46
N LEU A 326 -11.15 25.99 15.46
CA LEU A 326 -10.18 26.00 16.57
C LEU A 326 -10.89 26.38 17.87
N LEU A 327 -10.51 25.71 18.96
CA LEU A 327 -10.93 26.09 20.30
C LEU A 327 -10.07 27.26 20.83
N PRO A 328 -10.53 28.00 21.85
CA PRO A 328 -9.70 28.98 22.56
C PRO A 328 -8.39 28.36 23.09
N LYS A 329 -7.33 29.18 23.25
CA LYS A 329 -5.99 28.69 23.63
C LYS A 329 -5.98 27.98 24.99
N GLU A 330 -6.89 28.38 25.86
CA GLU A 330 -7.18 27.81 27.18
C GLU A 330 -7.67 26.35 27.11
N GLN A 331 -8.07 25.86 25.93
CA GLN A 331 -8.57 24.51 25.66
C GLN A 331 -7.62 23.71 24.74
N TRP A 332 -6.40 24.19 24.52
CA TRP A 332 -5.39 23.50 23.73
C TRP A 332 -4.70 22.40 24.56
N LYS A 333 -4.52 21.20 23.97
CA LYS A 333 -3.95 20.05 24.69
C LYS A 333 -2.50 20.36 25.06
N VAL A 334 -2.23 20.41 26.37
CA VAL A 334 -0.88 20.59 26.91
C VAL A 334 -0.07 19.33 26.63
N ILE A 335 1.01 19.49 25.88
CA ILE A 335 1.98 18.44 25.59
C ILE A 335 2.89 18.32 26.81
N LYS A 336 2.63 17.33 27.68
CA LYS A 336 3.65 16.86 28.61
C LYS A 336 4.84 16.34 27.77
N PRO A 337 6.10 16.69 28.06
CA PRO A 337 7.24 15.99 27.47
C PRO A 337 7.28 14.54 27.97
N ASP A 338 7.54 13.59 27.07
CA ASP A 338 7.21 12.17 27.29
C ASP A 338 7.99 11.51 28.44
N GLY A 339 7.25 11.09 29.48
CA GLY A 339 7.82 10.37 30.61
C GLY A 339 6.97 10.27 31.88
N ASN A 340 5.69 10.65 31.88
CA ASN A 340 4.83 10.50 33.06
C ASN A 340 3.34 10.34 32.70
N ASP A 341 3.05 9.28 31.95
CA ASP A 341 1.70 8.72 31.83
C ASP A 341 1.40 7.86 33.06
N LYS A 342 1.16 8.54 34.19
CA LYS A 342 0.30 7.96 35.23
C LYS A 342 -1.13 8.05 34.75
N GLU A 343 -1.69 6.92 34.32
CA GLU A 343 -3.14 6.76 34.31
C GLU A 343 -3.63 6.86 35.76
N THR A 344 -4.75 7.57 35.97
CA THR A 344 -5.23 7.90 37.32
C THR A 344 -5.98 6.71 37.90
N GLU A 345 -5.32 5.99 38.81
CA GLU A 345 -5.93 4.93 39.62
C GLU A 345 -7.21 5.44 40.31
N ALA A 346 -8.25 4.60 40.32
CA ALA A 346 -9.43 4.85 41.13
C ALA A 346 -9.08 4.64 42.61
N THR A 347 -9.47 5.59 43.47
CA THR A 347 -9.21 5.54 44.91
C THR A 347 -10.00 4.42 45.58
N HIS A 348 -9.37 3.26 45.77
CA HIS A 348 -9.77 2.30 46.79
C HIS A 348 -9.04 2.62 48.10
N GLU A 349 -9.77 3.19 49.05
CA GLU A 349 -9.31 3.23 50.44
C GLU A 349 -9.33 1.81 51.03
N SER A 350 -8.34 1.47 51.85
CA SER A 350 -8.27 0.20 52.55
C SER A 350 -7.40 0.36 53.79
N GLU A 351 -8.04 0.60 54.93
CA GLU A 351 -7.39 0.63 56.24
C GLU A 351 -6.88 -0.75 56.65
N VAL A 352 -5.70 -0.79 57.29
CA VAL A 352 -5.08 -2.01 57.82
C VAL A 352 -5.11 -1.97 59.34
N PRO A 353 -5.60 -3.04 59.99
CA PRO A 353 -5.08 -3.47 61.29
C PRO A 353 -4.33 -4.81 61.18
N GLU A 354 -3.37 -5.03 62.07
CA GLU A 354 -2.43 -6.15 61.99
C GLU A 354 -2.82 -7.41 62.80
N GLU A 355 -2.21 -8.53 62.38
CA GLU A 355 -1.62 -9.60 63.21
C GLU A 355 -2.40 -10.87 63.68
N GLN A 356 -1.58 -11.93 63.88
CA GLN A 356 -1.75 -13.15 64.70
C GLN A 356 -2.50 -14.41 64.18
N LEU A 357 -1.72 -15.28 63.52
CA LEU A 357 -1.40 -16.67 63.97
C LEU A 357 -2.52 -17.72 64.19
N ARG A 358 -2.71 -18.67 63.23
CA ARG A 358 -2.30 -20.12 63.35
C ARG A 358 -2.94 -21.12 62.33
N THR A 359 -2.12 -22.11 61.94
CA THR A 359 -2.42 -23.52 61.54
C THR A 359 -3.38 -23.88 60.39
N CYS A 360 -2.76 -24.28 59.27
CA CYS A 360 -2.75 -25.64 58.68
C CYS A 360 -3.99 -26.33 58.04
N LEU A 361 -3.71 -26.88 56.84
CA LEU A 361 -4.34 -28.00 56.09
C LEU A 361 -5.56 -27.71 55.19
N PRO A 362 -5.74 -28.46 54.08
CA PRO A 362 -6.27 -27.89 52.83
C PRO A 362 -7.61 -28.46 52.36
N ARG A 363 -8.24 -27.76 51.40
CA ARG A 363 -9.26 -28.34 50.51
C ARG A 363 -9.22 -27.69 49.13
N ALA A 364 -9.38 -28.50 48.08
CA ALA A 364 -9.27 -28.06 46.69
C ALA A 364 -10.63 -27.59 46.11
N THR A 365 -10.59 -26.66 45.16
CA THR A 365 -11.68 -26.40 44.20
C THR A 365 -11.17 -25.74 42.92
N VAL A 366 -11.70 -26.23 41.78
CA VAL A 366 -11.95 -25.52 40.51
C VAL A 366 -10.74 -24.98 39.72
N ARG A 367 -10.77 -25.22 38.40
CA ARG A 367 -9.92 -24.51 37.41
C ARG A 367 -10.57 -23.16 37.11
N GLY A 368 -9.82 -22.08 37.18
CA GLY A 368 -10.17 -20.83 36.50
C GLY A 368 -9.46 -20.79 35.14
N ASP A 369 -10.19 -20.45 34.09
CA ASP A 369 -9.58 -20.09 32.81
C ASP A 369 -8.99 -18.67 32.92
N ALA A 370 -7.84 -18.44 32.32
CA ALA A 370 -7.15 -17.16 32.36
C ALA A 370 -7.59 -16.27 31.18
N ASP A 371 -8.37 -15.23 31.45
CA ASP A 371 -8.76 -14.23 30.45
C ASP A 371 -7.55 -13.43 29.94
N SER A 372 -7.54 -13.13 28.64
CA SER A 372 -6.45 -12.39 27.99
C SER A 372 -6.65 -10.87 28.11
N PRO A 373 -5.63 -10.10 28.52
CA PRO A 373 -5.75 -8.66 28.78
C PRO A 373 -5.68 -7.80 27.50
N ASP A 374 -6.63 -7.99 26.60
CA ASP A 374 -6.92 -7.08 25.46
C ASP A 374 -8.39 -6.56 25.52
N VAL A 375 -9.08 -6.82 26.64
CA VAL A 375 -10.44 -6.30 26.91
C VAL A 375 -10.33 -4.87 27.44
N ILE A 376 -10.56 -3.88 26.57
CA ILE A 376 -10.81 -2.50 26.99
C ILE A 376 -12.18 -2.45 27.69
N ILE A 377 -12.17 -2.47 29.02
CA ILE A 377 -13.38 -2.33 29.85
C ILE A 377 -13.80 -0.85 29.82
N GLU A 378 -14.72 -0.51 28.91
CA GLU A 378 -15.37 0.80 28.89
C GLU A 378 -16.40 0.90 30.02
N ALA A 379 -16.35 1.99 30.79
CA ALA A 379 -17.31 2.24 31.86
C ALA A 379 -18.74 2.35 31.32
N GLN A 380 -19.68 1.69 32.01
CA GLN A 380 -21.11 1.77 31.72
C GLN A 380 -21.65 3.14 32.14
N PHE A 381 -21.89 4.02 31.16
CA PHE A 381 -22.79 5.16 31.34
C PHE A 381 -24.23 4.66 31.23
N ASP A 382 -24.84 4.33 32.36
CA ASP A 382 -26.27 4.02 32.44
C ASP A 382 -27.11 5.29 32.29
N ASP A 383 -28.05 5.28 31.35
CA ASP A 383 -29.01 6.37 31.08
C ASP A 383 -30.15 6.41 32.13
N ASN A 384 -29.85 6.32 33.44
CA ASN A 384 -30.81 6.51 34.54
C ASN A 384 -30.14 6.82 35.90
N GLU A 385 -30.01 8.10 36.26
CA GLU A 385 -30.04 8.62 37.65
C GLU A 385 -30.14 10.16 37.56
N ALA A 386 -31.36 10.72 37.65
CA ALA A 386 -31.58 12.16 37.50
C ALA A 386 -32.88 12.70 38.14
N GLU A 387 -33.27 12.27 39.36
CA GLU A 387 -34.21 13.05 40.20
C GLU A 387 -34.27 12.54 41.66
N ASN A 388 -33.49 13.16 42.57
CA ASN A 388 -33.89 13.72 43.88
C ASN A 388 -32.67 13.96 44.78
N GLY A 389 -32.59 15.12 45.44
CA GLY A 389 -31.46 15.49 46.30
C GLY A 389 -31.33 16.99 46.52
N GLN A 390 -32.39 17.63 47.02
CA GLN A 390 -32.47 19.09 47.15
C GLN A 390 -32.23 19.55 48.60
N GLU A 391 -30.98 19.89 48.93
CA GLU A 391 -30.65 20.63 50.15
C GLU A 391 -30.00 21.99 49.83
N ASN A 392 -30.17 22.95 50.74
CA ASN A 392 -29.98 24.38 50.47
C ASN A 392 -28.77 24.94 51.22
N LEU A 393 -27.89 25.68 50.53
CA LEU A 393 -27.08 26.74 51.14
C LEU A 393 -27.06 27.99 50.24
N PRO A 394 -27.20 29.21 50.79
CA PRO A 394 -27.33 30.43 50.00
C PRO A 394 -25.99 31.14 49.73
N ASN A 395 -25.86 31.74 48.55
CA ASN A 395 -24.85 32.77 48.30
C ASN A 395 -25.16 34.04 49.11
N MET A 396 -24.14 34.62 49.75
CA MET A 396 -24.10 36.04 50.12
C MET A 396 -22.93 36.71 49.39
N LEU A 397 -23.07 38.01 49.13
CA LEU A 397 -22.22 38.78 48.22
C LEU A 397 -20.93 39.26 48.88
N ALA A 398 -19.95 39.60 48.04
CA ALA A 398 -18.75 40.29 48.46
C ALA A 398 -18.97 41.80 48.59
N GLU A 399 -18.45 42.39 49.67
CA GLU A 399 -18.06 43.80 49.76
C GLU A 399 -17.00 43.92 50.87
N ASP A 400 -15.76 44.37 50.55
CA ASP A 400 -15.02 45.35 51.38
C ASP A 400 -13.67 45.82 50.77
N ILE A 401 -13.71 47.02 50.20
CA ILE A 401 -12.84 48.19 50.49
C ILE A 401 -11.33 47.96 50.82
N LYS A 402 -10.49 48.28 49.80
CA LYS A 402 -9.25 49.12 49.79
C LYS A 402 -8.07 48.88 50.77
N LYS A 403 -6.90 49.38 50.31
CA LYS A 403 -5.63 49.68 51.03
C LYS A 403 -4.76 48.46 51.40
N LEU A 404 -3.43 48.52 51.41
CA LEU A 404 -2.49 49.60 51.03
C LEU A 404 -1.49 49.15 49.95
N SER A 405 -1.01 50.11 49.17
CA SER A 405 0.35 50.11 48.62
C SER A 405 1.25 50.97 49.52
N VAL A 406 2.49 50.55 49.78
CA VAL A 406 3.55 51.37 50.38
C VAL A 406 4.83 51.13 49.58
N GLU A 407 5.58 52.20 49.34
CA GLU A 407 6.75 52.22 48.45
C GLU A 407 8.07 51.99 49.22
N ALA A 408 9.07 51.46 48.51
CA ALA A 408 10.48 51.64 48.83
C ALA A 408 11.25 51.73 47.49
N ASN A 409 12.37 52.47 47.46
CA ASN A 409 12.97 53.02 46.24
C ASN A 409 14.52 52.97 46.31
N GLU A 410 15.19 53.47 45.26
CA GLU A 410 16.65 53.69 45.11
C GLU A 410 17.42 52.42 44.67
N LYS A 411 17.99 52.34 43.44
CA LYS A 411 19.33 52.80 42.98
C LYS A 411 20.49 51.87 43.44
N VAL A 412 21.56 51.58 42.68
CA VAL A 412 22.04 52.08 41.37
C VAL A 412 22.98 51.06 40.65
N LYS A 413 23.24 51.32 39.35
CA LYS A 413 24.42 51.01 38.48
C LYS A 413 25.69 50.34 39.09
N ASP A 414 26.56 49.61 38.36
CA ASP A 414 26.70 49.25 36.92
C ASP A 414 27.64 48.01 36.76
N ALA A 415 27.61 47.36 35.58
CA ALA A 415 28.68 46.61 34.87
C ALA A 415 29.33 45.28 35.36
N GLU A 416 29.51 44.40 34.36
CA GLU A 416 30.63 43.46 34.06
C GLU A 416 30.84 42.07 34.71
N SER A 417 30.89 41.08 33.79
CA SER A 417 31.81 39.92 33.71
C SER A 417 31.58 38.63 34.52
N GLY A 418 31.54 37.51 33.78
CA GLY A 418 32.15 36.23 34.21
C GLY A 418 31.23 35.07 34.59
N GLY A 419 31.64 33.85 34.21
CA GLY A 419 31.32 32.61 34.95
C GLY A 419 30.03 31.86 34.60
N MET A 420 30.04 31.08 33.51
CA MET A 420 29.00 30.05 33.26
C MET A 420 29.29 28.80 34.11
N GLN A 421 28.68 28.67 35.30
CA GLN A 421 28.61 27.42 36.06
C GLN A 421 27.17 27.15 36.53
N GLY A 422 26.82 25.86 36.65
CA GLY A 422 25.42 25.41 36.67
C GLY A 422 24.74 25.46 38.04
N ALA A 423 23.42 25.65 38.01
CA ALA A 423 22.51 25.42 39.12
C ALA A 423 21.45 24.38 38.70
N LYS A 424 20.96 23.59 39.66
CA LYS A 424 19.88 22.61 39.44
C LYS A 424 18.53 23.33 39.21
N PRO A 425 17.61 22.75 38.42
CA PRO A 425 16.21 23.14 38.46
C PRO A 425 15.50 22.46 39.64
N GLU A 426 15.31 23.18 40.74
CA GLU A 426 14.35 22.80 41.79
C GLU A 426 13.06 23.63 41.64
N ASP A 427 11.92 22.98 41.89
CA ASP A 427 10.55 23.49 42.04
C ASP A 427 10.06 24.65 41.13
N LEU A 428 9.52 24.27 39.97
CA LEU A 428 8.53 25.07 39.25
C LEU A 428 7.12 24.84 39.84
N PRO A 429 6.35 25.90 40.19
CA PRO A 429 4.98 25.74 40.69
C PRO A 429 4.02 25.22 39.60
N LYS A 430 3.02 24.44 40.02
CA LYS A 430 1.98 23.85 39.13
C LYS A 430 1.03 24.91 38.56
N VAL A 431 1.46 25.63 37.54
CA VAL A 431 0.63 26.61 36.80
C VAL A 431 -0.03 25.92 35.60
N ASN A 432 -1.25 25.40 35.79
CA ASN A 432 -2.05 24.71 34.76
C ASN A 432 -2.73 25.65 33.74
N ASP A 433 -2.21 26.87 33.52
CA ASP A 433 -2.78 27.83 32.55
C ASP A 433 -2.04 27.73 31.20
N PRO A 434 -2.70 27.22 30.12
CA PRO A 434 -2.05 27.09 28.81
C PRO A 434 -1.57 28.41 28.20
N ARG A 435 -2.07 29.56 28.66
CA ARG A 435 -1.67 30.88 28.16
C ARG A 435 -0.24 31.26 28.55
N LEU A 436 0.25 30.71 29.66
CA LEU A 436 1.59 30.97 30.21
C LEU A 436 2.63 29.95 29.73
N LEU A 437 2.21 28.87 29.05
CA LEU A 437 3.12 27.89 28.47
C LEU A 437 3.64 28.37 27.10
N PRO A 438 4.96 28.23 26.81
CA PRO A 438 5.49 28.47 25.48
C PRO A 438 4.83 27.56 24.43
N ASP A 439 4.49 28.11 23.25
CA ASP A 439 3.66 27.43 22.24
C ASP A 439 4.18 26.05 21.78
N ARG A 440 5.48 25.76 21.95
CA ARG A 440 6.07 24.43 21.72
C ARG A 440 5.47 23.31 22.59
N LEU A 441 4.87 23.66 23.74
CA LEU A 441 4.22 22.75 24.70
C LEU A 441 2.70 22.67 24.50
N LEU A 442 2.14 23.28 23.46
CA LEU A 442 0.70 23.30 23.19
C LEU A 442 0.40 22.65 21.83
N GLN A 443 -0.60 21.79 21.79
CA GLN A 443 -1.19 21.30 20.55
C GLN A 443 -2.53 22.00 20.32
N ARG A 444 -2.69 22.62 19.14
CA ARG A 444 -3.96 23.27 18.73
C ARG A 444 -5.09 22.24 18.81
N THR A 445 -6.10 22.49 19.64
CA THR A 445 -7.32 21.66 19.70
C THR A 445 -8.44 22.30 18.87
N ALA A 446 -9.25 21.50 18.19
CA ALA A 446 -10.40 21.94 17.43
C ALA A 446 -11.60 20.99 17.58
N LYS A 447 -12.77 21.42 17.10
CA LYS A 447 -13.97 20.58 16.96
C LYS A 447 -14.51 20.62 15.54
N VAL A 448 -15.05 19.50 15.07
CA VAL A 448 -15.68 19.33 13.75
C VAL A 448 -17.05 20.03 13.74
N VAL A 449 -17.22 20.96 12.81
CA VAL A 449 -18.44 21.77 12.61
C VAL A 449 -19.17 21.47 11.31
N TYR A 450 -18.51 20.77 10.36
CA TYR A 450 -19.11 20.29 9.11
C TYR A 450 -18.32 19.11 8.53
N ILE A 451 -18.97 18.28 7.70
CA ILE A 451 -18.32 17.29 6.84
C ILE A 451 -18.55 17.74 5.38
N LEU A 452 -17.49 18.19 4.70
CA LEU A 452 -17.56 18.63 3.30
C LEU A 452 -17.72 17.43 2.37
N GLU A 453 -16.93 16.39 2.58
CA GLU A 453 -16.92 15.21 1.72
C GLU A 453 -16.84 13.91 2.52
N ARG A 454 -17.73 12.98 2.17
CA ARG A 454 -17.92 11.68 2.85
C ARG A 454 -17.06 10.58 2.20
N LYS A 455 -15.73 10.71 2.30
CA LYS A 455 -14.76 9.77 1.70
C LYS A 455 -14.85 8.33 2.25
N HIS A 456 -15.18 8.15 3.54
CA HIS A 456 -15.35 6.81 4.11
C HIS A 456 -16.55 6.08 3.45
N SER A 457 -16.40 4.80 3.11
CA SER A 457 -17.37 4.00 2.33
C SER A 457 -18.75 3.82 2.97
N ARG A 458 -18.81 3.96 4.30
CA ARG A 458 -19.95 3.65 5.20
C ARG A 458 -20.36 2.18 5.23
N ALA A 459 -19.75 1.30 4.45
CA ALA A 459 -19.93 -0.15 4.59
C ALA A 459 -18.81 -0.72 5.46
N VAL A 460 -19.16 -1.54 6.44
CA VAL A 460 -18.23 -2.00 7.48
C VAL A 460 -18.51 -3.44 7.88
N THR A 461 -17.46 -4.20 8.15
CA THR A 461 -17.52 -5.60 8.58
C THR A 461 -17.57 -5.67 10.10
N GLY A 462 -18.28 -6.66 10.65
CA GLY A 462 -18.45 -6.79 12.08
C GLY A 462 -19.47 -7.84 12.50
N PHE A 463 -19.74 -7.86 13.80
CA PHE A 463 -20.57 -8.87 14.46
C PHE A 463 -21.89 -8.26 14.97
N ILE A 464 -22.95 -9.06 14.97
CA ILE A 464 -24.24 -8.69 15.58
C ILE A 464 -24.35 -9.26 17.00
N LYS A 465 -24.85 -8.44 17.93
CA LYS A 465 -25.17 -8.83 19.31
C LYS A 465 -26.53 -8.26 19.71
N LEU A 466 -27.25 -8.96 20.60
CA LEU A 466 -28.46 -8.40 21.21
C LEU A 466 -28.10 -7.21 22.12
N LEU A 467 -29.04 -6.30 22.32
CA LEU A 467 -28.85 -5.17 23.24
C LEU A 467 -28.83 -5.66 24.70
N ALA A 468 -28.04 -5.00 25.56
CA ALA A 468 -27.84 -5.43 26.94
C ALA A 468 -29.10 -5.21 27.81
N ASP A 469 -29.71 -4.03 27.74
CA ASP A 469 -31.00 -3.76 28.39
C ASP A 469 -32.13 -4.47 27.64
N LYS A 470 -32.68 -5.51 28.28
CA LYS A 470 -33.80 -6.33 27.77
C LYS A 470 -35.16 -5.65 27.90
N ASN A 471 -35.27 -4.58 28.69
CA ASN A 471 -36.53 -3.89 28.96
C ASN A 471 -36.83 -2.75 27.96
N SER A 472 -35.79 -2.21 27.31
CA SER A 472 -35.92 -1.13 26.33
C SER A 472 -36.91 -1.44 25.19
N GLU A 473 -37.68 -0.43 24.78
CA GLU A 473 -38.43 -0.46 23.52
C GLU A 473 -37.53 -0.53 22.27
N LEU A 474 -36.22 -0.30 22.41
CA LEU A 474 -35.22 -0.54 21.36
C LEU A 474 -34.81 -2.02 21.28
N PHE A 475 -34.69 -2.73 22.40
CA PHE A 475 -34.35 -4.17 22.43
C PHE A 475 -35.34 -5.01 21.62
N LYS A 476 -36.62 -4.65 21.67
CA LYS A 476 -37.70 -5.31 20.92
C LYS A 476 -37.69 -5.03 19.41
N LYS A 477 -36.78 -4.19 18.91
CA LYS A 477 -36.76 -3.69 17.52
C LYS A 477 -35.39 -3.68 16.85
N CYS A 478 -34.30 -3.61 17.62
CA CYS A 478 -32.94 -3.44 17.11
C CYS A 478 -31.92 -4.38 17.77
N ALA A 479 -30.93 -4.82 16.98
CA ALA A 479 -29.67 -5.38 17.45
C ALA A 479 -28.58 -4.31 17.49
N MET A 480 -27.47 -4.63 18.16
CA MET A 480 -26.23 -3.85 18.13
C MET A 480 -25.24 -4.50 17.14
N PHE A 481 -24.82 -3.75 16.13
CA PHE A 481 -23.71 -4.11 15.25
C PHE A 481 -22.41 -3.51 15.78
N SER A 482 -21.38 -4.35 15.89
CA SER A 482 -20.05 -3.98 16.39
C SER A 482 -19.02 -4.18 15.28
N PRO A 483 -18.53 -3.09 14.64
CA PRO A 483 -17.51 -3.15 13.61
C PRO A 483 -16.19 -3.77 14.09
N VAL A 484 -15.42 -4.38 13.18
CA VAL A 484 -14.04 -4.81 13.44
C VAL A 484 -13.10 -3.60 13.55
N ASP A 485 -13.32 -2.55 12.75
CA ASP A 485 -12.56 -1.30 12.84
C ASP A 485 -13.08 -0.41 13.99
N HIS A 486 -12.34 -0.37 15.10
CA HIS A 486 -12.64 0.46 16.28
C HIS A 486 -12.71 1.98 16.00
N ARG A 487 -12.26 2.46 14.82
CA ARG A 487 -12.43 3.87 14.41
C ARG A 487 -13.89 4.19 14.01
N VAL A 488 -14.69 3.16 13.76
CA VAL A 488 -16.11 3.22 13.35
C VAL A 488 -16.99 3.07 14.60
N PRO A 489 -18.08 3.87 14.76
CA PRO A 489 -19.02 3.67 15.86
C PRO A 489 -19.78 2.34 15.74
N ARG A 490 -20.18 1.77 16.88
CA ARG A 490 -21.23 0.74 16.90
C ARG A 490 -22.54 1.31 16.34
N ALA A 491 -23.38 0.47 15.74
CA ALA A 491 -24.60 0.91 15.06
C ALA A 491 -25.82 0.07 15.47
N TYR A 492 -26.97 0.72 15.64
CA TYR A 492 -28.25 0.03 15.75
C TYR A 492 -28.69 -0.48 14.37
N VAL A 493 -29.10 -1.75 14.31
CA VAL A 493 -29.63 -2.41 13.10
C VAL A 493 -31.02 -2.96 13.39
N SER A 494 -31.94 -2.88 12.42
CA SER A 494 -33.29 -3.43 12.53
C SER A 494 -33.26 -4.96 12.71
N LEU A 495 -34.04 -5.50 13.64
CA LEU A 495 -34.16 -6.96 13.81
C LEU A 495 -34.83 -7.65 12.62
N ALA A 496 -35.54 -6.92 11.76
CA ALA A 496 -36.06 -7.44 10.51
C ALA A 496 -34.98 -7.62 9.43
N ASP A 497 -33.80 -7.01 9.63
CA ASP A 497 -32.65 -7.13 8.73
C ASP A 497 -31.66 -8.23 9.23
N CYS A 498 -31.89 -8.78 10.42
CA CYS A 498 -31.10 -9.86 11.00
C CYS A 498 -31.58 -11.24 10.51
N PRO A 499 -30.75 -12.30 10.61
CA PRO A 499 -31.20 -13.67 10.36
C PRO A 499 -32.38 -14.04 11.28
N PRO A 500 -33.41 -14.77 10.78
CA PRO A 500 -34.62 -15.06 11.58
C PRO A 500 -34.30 -15.86 12.86
N ASP A 501 -33.33 -16.76 12.78
CA ASP A 501 -32.89 -17.59 13.91
C ASP A 501 -32.10 -16.80 14.96
N PHE A 502 -31.53 -15.63 14.64
CA PHE A 502 -30.64 -14.85 15.53
C PHE A 502 -31.31 -14.50 16.86
N MET A 503 -32.62 -14.22 16.86
CA MET A 503 -33.39 -13.96 18.09
C MET A 503 -33.58 -15.18 18.99
N THR A 504 -33.40 -16.39 18.45
CA THR A 504 -33.55 -17.66 19.19
C THR A 504 -32.20 -18.27 19.57
N ARG A 505 -31.17 -18.08 18.74
CA ARG A 505 -29.80 -18.60 18.91
C ARG A 505 -28.78 -17.53 18.50
N PRO A 506 -28.59 -16.47 19.30
CA PRO A 506 -27.65 -15.38 18.97
C PRO A 506 -26.20 -15.87 18.97
N GLU A 507 -25.87 -16.86 19.80
CA GLU A 507 -24.52 -17.41 19.95
C GLU A 507 -24.03 -18.15 18.69
N ASP A 508 -24.93 -18.73 17.88
CA ASP A 508 -24.60 -19.31 16.56
C ASP A 508 -23.90 -18.30 15.65
N TYR A 509 -24.19 -17.00 15.84
CA TYR A 509 -23.68 -15.89 15.03
C TYR A 509 -22.52 -15.14 15.69
N SER A 510 -22.07 -15.56 16.88
CA SER A 510 -20.98 -14.92 17.65
C SER A 510 -19.69 -14.71 16.84
N ASN A 511 -19.31 -15.69 16.01
CA ASN A 511 -18.15 -15.66 15.12
C ASN A 511 -18.52 -15.40 13.64
N THR A 512 -19.77 -15.07 13.34
CA THR A 512 -20.21 -14.81 11.96
C THR A 512 -20.02 -13.34 11.58
N LEU A 513 -19.31 -13.08 10.49
CA LEU A 513 -19.10 -11.73 9.94
C LEU A 513 -20.28 -11.29 9.08
N PHE A 514 -20.66 -10.03 9.23
CA PHE A 514 -21.70 -9.37 8.45
C PHE A 514 -21.22 -8.01 7.92
N ILE A 515 -21.79 -7.58 6.79
CA ILE A 515 -21.68 -6.20 6.30
C ILE A 515 -22.87 -5.37 6.76
N CYS A 516 -22.59 -4.33 7.53
CA CYS A 516 -23.53 -3.27 7.85
C CYS A 516 -23.18 -1.99 7.06
N ARG A 517 -24.19 -1.29 6.55
CA ARG A 517 -24.01 0.04 5.95
C ARG A 517 -24.59 1.11 6.88
N ILE A 518 -23.76 2.05 7.32
CA ILE A 518 -24.19 3.22 8.10
C ILE A 518 -25.01 4.15 7.20
N VAL A 519 -26.28 4.34 7.56
CA VAL A 519 -27.25 5.16 6.81
C VAL A 519 -27.34 6.58 7.38
N ASP A 520 -27.41 6.70 8.71
CA ASP A 520 -27.61 7.97 9.42
C ASP A 520 -26.88 7.97 10.78
N TRP A 521 -26.60 9.15 11.33
CA TRP A 521 -26.13 9.33 12.70
C TRP A 521 -26.72 10.61 13.29
N LYS A 522 -27.78 10.45 14.07
CA LYS A 522 -28.56 11.54 14.66
C LYS A 522 -27.82 12.20 15.81
N GLU A 523 -28.14 13.46 16.04
CA GLU A 523 -27.53 14.26 17.11
C GLU A 523 -28.01 13.88 18.52
N ASP A 524 -29.12 13.16 18.65
CA ASP A 524 -29.67 12.63 19.90
C ASP A 524 -29.30 11.14 20.17
N SER A 525 -28.33 10.58 19.44
CA SER A 525 -27.97 9.16 19.51
C SER A 525 -26.46 8.93 19.58
N ASN A 526 -25.97 8.29 20.65
CA ASN A 526 -24.57 7.88 20.81
C ASN A 526 -24.10 6.98 19.66
N PHE A 527 -24.97 6.09 19.18
CA PHE A 527 -24.67 5.12 18.13
C PHE A 527 -25.26 5.52 16.78
N ALA A 528 -24.64 5.03 15.70
CA ALA A 528 -25.14 5.24 14.34
C ALA A 528 -26.38 4.36 14.06
N ILE A 529 -27.08 4.65 12.96
CA ILE A 529 -28.15 3.79 12.41
C ILE A 529 -27.57 3.07 11.18
N GLY A 530 -27.61 1.75 11.20
CA GLY A 530 -27.10 0.88 10.16
C GLY A 530 -28.16 -0.02 9.56
N GLN A 531 -27.97 -0.39 8.29
CA GLN A 531 -28.76 -1.38 7.58
C GLN A 531 -27.91 -2.62 7.33
N MET A 532 -28.44 -3.82 7.62
CA MET A 532 -27.74 -5.06 7.28
C MET A 532 -27.76 -5.29 5.77
N THR A 533 -26.62 -5.63 5.18
CA THR A 533 -26.51 -5.89 3.74
C THR A 533 -26.42 -7.39 3.43
N LYS A 534 -25.55 -8.12 4.15
CA LYS A 534 -25.36 -9.57 3.99
C LYS A 534 -24.56 -10.16 5.15
N SER A 535 -24.71 -11.47 5.36
CA SER A 535 -23.70 -12.29 6.04
C SER A 535 -22.58 -12.63 5.04
N LEU A 536 -21.33 -12.73 5.53
CA LEU A 536 -20.16 -13.11 4.73
C LEU A 536 -19.76 -14.58 4.97
N GLY A 537 -19.79 -15.03 6.23
CA GLY A 537 -19.27 -16.32 6.66
C GLY A 537 -18.67 -16.26 8.06
N GLN A 538 -17.84 -17.23 8.44
CA GLN A 538 -17.13 -17.20 9.72
C GLN A 538 -15.92 -16.26 9.68
N ALA A 539 -15.61 -15.63 10.81
CA ALA A 539 -14.40 -14.85 11.00
C ALA A 539 -13.16 -15.75 10.98
N GLY A 540 -12.07 -15.26 10.38
CA GLY A 540 -10.85 -16.03 10.17
C GLY A 540 -10.86 -16.98 8.96
N GLU A 541 -11.90 -16.92 8.12
CA GLU A 541 -11.96 -17.61 6.82
C GLU A 541 -11.57 -16.68 5.68
N ILE A 542 -10.74 -17.15 4.75
CA ILE A 542 -10.05 -16.31 3.76
C ILE A 542 -11.02 -15.52 2.87
N GLU A 543 -12.05 -16.15 2.31
CA GLU A 543 -12.95 -15.50 1.34
C GLU A 543 -13.96 -14.54 2.00
N PRO A 544 -14.62 -14.87 3.14
CA PRO A 544 -15.40 -13.91 3.92
C PRO A 544 -14.62 -12.67 4.34
N GLU A 545 -13.42 -12.84 4.90
CA GLU A 545 -12.55 -11.72 5.30
C GLU A 545 -12.10 -10.89 4.10
N THR A 546 -11.74 -11.54 2.97
CA THR A 546 -11.41 -10.86 1.71
C THR A 546 -12.59 -10.01 1.21
N GLU A 547 -13.81 -10.54 1.25
CA GLU A 547 -15.01 -9.79 0.81
C GLU A 547 -15.33 -8.63 1.77
N GLY A 548 -15.09 -8.79 3.07
CA GLY A 548 -15.13 -7.73 4.07
C GLY A 548 -14.18 -6.58 3.74
N ILE A 549 -12.89 -6.88 3.60
CA ILE A 549 -11.82 -5.93 3.25
C ILE A 549 -12.13 -5.19 1.93
N LEU A 550 -12.57 -5.90 0.89
CA LEU A 550 -12.96 -5.29 -0.38
C LEU A 550 -14.13 -4.31 -0.20
N THR A 551 -15.16 -4.72 0.54
CA THR A 551 -16.37 -3.92 0.77
C THR A 551 -16.08 -2.66 1.61
N GLU A 552 -15.26 -2.78 2.66
CA GLU A 552 -14.87 -1.67 3.54
C GLU A 552 -14.15 -0.54 2.81
N TYR A 553 -13.19 -0.89 1.95
CA TYR A 553 -12.43 0.08 1.14
C TYR A 553 -13.17 0.47 -0.16
N GLY A 554 -14.43 0.02 -0.30
CA GLY A 554 -15.28 0.30 -1.45
C GLY A 554 -14.67 -0.14 -2.77
N VAL A 555 -13.93 -1.26 -2.78
CA VAL A 555 -13.44 -1.87 -4.01
C VAL A 555 -14.62 -2.54 -4.70
N ASP A 556 -14.90 -2.13 -5.94
CA ASP A 556 -15.89 -2.81 -6.77
C ASP A 556 -15.28 -4.11 -7.33
N PHE A 557 -15.80 -5.24 -6.87
CA PHE A 557 -15.46 -6.59 -7.31
C PHE A 557 -16.60 -7.28 -8.07
N SER A 558 -17.64 -6.54 -8.47
CA SER A 558 -18.77 -7.07 -9.24
C SER A 558 -18.37 -7.46 -10.68
N ASP A 559 -19.19 -8.30 -11.31
CA ASP A 559 -19.06 -8.59 -12.74
C ASP A 559 -19.39 -7.36 -13.61
N PHE A 560 -18.72 -7.27 -14.75
CA PHE A 560 -18.86 -6.14 -15.68
C PHE A 560 -20.28 -6.08 -16.28
N PRO A 561 -21.01 -4.96 -16.15
CA PRO A 561 -22.36 -4.83 -16.71
C PRO A 561 -22.42 -5.05 -18.22
N GLN A 562 -23.56 -5.52 -18.73
CA GLN A 562 -23.72 -5.85 -20.15
C GLN A 562 -23.47 -4.65 -21.09
N GLU A 563 -23.75 -3.42 -20.64
CA GLU A 563 -23.43 -2.18 -21.39
C GLU A 563 -21.91 -1.92 -21.52
N VAL A 564 -21.11 -2.36 -20.53
CA VAL A 564 -19.65 -2.32 -20.58
C VAL A 564 -19.13 -3.42 -21.50
N LEU A 565 -19.71 -4.62 -21.44
CA LEU A 565 -19.36 -5.73 -22.34
C LEU A 565 -19.74 -5.44 -23.80
N ALA A 566 -20.81 -4.68 -24.04
CA ALA A 566 -21.19 -4.21 -25.37
C ALA A 566 -20.20 -3.21 -25.99
N CYS A 567 -19.35 -2.56 -25.18
CA CYS A 567 -18.26 -1.70 -25.67
C CYS A 567 -17.05 -2.49 -26.21
N LEU A 568 -16.99 -3.81 -25.99
CA LEU A 568 -15.86 -4.66 -26.40
C LEU A 568 -15.93 -5.01 -27.91
N PRO A 569 -14.82 -5.43 -28.54
CA PRO A 569 -14.83 -5.88 -29.94
C PRO A 569 -15.72 -7.11 -30.14
N GLN A 570 -16.86 -6.92 -30.82
CA GLN A 570 -17.90 -7.95 -31.00
C GLN A 570 -17.55 -9.07 -31.99
N ARG A 571 -16.49 -8.91 -32.78
CA ARG A 571 -15.99 -9.95 -33.71
C ARG A 571 -14.77 -10.62 -33.10
N LEU A 572 -14.94 -11.88 -32.68
CA LEU A 572 -13.89 -12.71 -32.08
C LEU A 572 -13.65 -13.97 -32.94
N PRO A 573 -12.40 -14.45 -33.09
CA PRO A 573 -11.16 -13.84 -32.59
C PRO A 573 -10.91 -12.47 -33.24
N TRP A 574 -10.46 -11.51 -32.43
CA TRP A 574 -10.18 -10.16 -32.94
C TRP A 574 -8.84 -10.14 -33.68
N VAL A 575 -8.80 -9.42 -34.80
CA VAL A 575 -7.63 -9.26 -35.65
C VAL A 575 -7.42 -7.77 -35.91
N ILE A 576 -6.16 -7.32 -35.97
CA ILE A 576 -5.81 -5.92 -36.24
C ILE A 576 -6.35 -5.50 -37.61
N PRO A 577 -7.13 -4.40 -37.71
CA PRO A 577 -7.64 -3.92 -38.98
C PRO A 577 -6.53 -3.43 -39.94
N PRO A 578 -6.68 -3.58 -41.27
CA PRO A 578 -5.70 -3.12 -42.25
C PRO A 578 -5.37 -1.62 -42.16
N GLU A 579 -6.31 -0.78 -41.74
CA GLU A 579 -6.10 0.64 -41.52
C GLU A 579 -5.12 0.93 -40.36
N GLU A 580 -5.11 0.12 -39.30
CA GLU A 580 -4.12 0.25 -38.22
C GLU A 580 -2.74 -0.24 -38.67
N LEU A 581 -2.67 -1.25 -39.55
CA LEU A 581 -1.42 -1.70 -40.18
C LEU A 581 -0.80 -0.64 -41.12
N ALA A 582 -1.61 0.25 -41.69
CA ALA A 582 -1.12 1.36 -42.52
C ALA A 582 -0.75 2.62 -41.71
N ASN A 583 -1.44 2.88 -40.59
CA ASN A 583 -1.28 4.10 -39.79
C ASN A 583 -0.21 4.01 -38.69
N ARG A 584 0.39 2.84 -38.45
CA ARG A 584 1.36 2.59 -37.36
C ARG A 584 2.73 2.19 -37.88
N ARG A 585 3.79 2.48 -37.12
CA ARG A 585 5.13 1.93 -37.40
C ARG A 585 5.13 0.43 -37.07
N ASP A 586 5.28 -0.41 -38.09
CA ASP A 586 5.41 -1.86 -37.95
C ASP A 586 6.79 -2.20 -37.36
N LEU A 587 6.79 -2.91 -36.23
CA LEU A 587 7.97 -3.38 -35.49
C LEU A 587 7.89 -4.91 -35.26
N ARG A 588 6.97 -5.65 -35.92
CA ARG A 588 6.75 -7.10 -35.70
C ARG A 588 7.93 -8.01 -36.07
N LYS A 589 9.00 -7.45 -36.66
CA LYS A 589 10.23 -8.15 -37.05
C LYS A 589 11.43 -7.82 -36.16
N GLU A 590 11.26 -6.92 -35.19
CA GLU A 590 12.30 -6.56 -34.24
C GLU A 590 12.20 -7.47 -33.00
N CYS A 591 13.35 -7.82 -32.41
CA CYS A 591 13.39 -8.68 -31.22
C CYS A 591 12.83 -7.93 -30.00
N ILE A 592 11.55 -8.18 -29.71
CA ILE A 592 10.76 -7.55 -28.64
C ILE A 592 10.23 -8.64 -27.70
N PHE A 593 10.37 -8.47 -26.39
CA PHE A 593 9.94 -9.46 -25.38
C PHE A 593 9.42 -8.77 -24.10
N THR A 594 8.68 -9.51 -23.28
CA THR A 594 8.25 -9.03 -21.94
C THR A 594 9.08 -9.68 -20.83
N ILE A 595 9.20 -9.03 -19.66
CA ILE A 595 9.89 -9.57 -18.47
C ILE A 595 8.99 -9.35 -17.25
N ASP A 596 8.33 -10.41 -16.80
CA ASP A 596 7.21 -10.34 -15.86
C ASP A 596 7.35 -11.24 -14.64
N PRO A 597 6.49 -11.11 -13.62
CA PRO A 597 6.19 -12.22 -12.72
C PRO A 597 5.73 -13.44 -13.52
N SER A 598 6.18 -14.64 -13.15
CA SER A 598 5.79 -15.90 -13.82
C SER A 598 4.26 -16.07 -13.90
N THR A 599 3.56 -15.66 -12.84
CA THR A 599 2.09 -15.67 -12.69
C THR A 599 1.33 -14.56 -13.44
N ALA A 600 2.02 -13.57 -14.04
CA ALA A 600 1.36 -12.44 -14.70
C ALA A 600 0.58 -12.86 -15.96
N LYS A 601 -0.48 -12.10 -16.27
CA LYS A 601 -1.35 -12.32 -17.44
C LYS A 601 -1.62 -11.02 -18.21
N ASP A 602 -1.73 -9.94 -17.45
CA ASP A 602 -1.88 -8.55 -17.82
C ASP A 602 -0.51 -7.92 -18.11
N LEU A 603 0.09 -8.31 -19.25
CA LEU A 603 1.41 -7.85 -19.68
C LEU A 603 1.27 -6.46 -20.30
N ASP A 604 1.53 -5.41 -19.52
CA ASP A 604 1.43 -4.01 -19.94
C ASP A 604 2.57 -3.57 -20.87
N ASP A 605 3.79 -4.07 -20.62
CA ASP A 605 5.02 -3.56 -21.20
C ASP A 605 5.91 -4.63 -21.84
N ALA A 606 6.61 -4.24 -22.91
CA ALA A 606 7.61 -5.04 -23.61
C ALA A 606 8.84 -4.17 -23.93
N LEU A 607 10.00 -4.81 -24.06
CA LEU A 607 11.30 -4.18 -24.26
C LEU A 607 11.98 -4.69 -25.54
N SER A 608 12.80 -3.83 -26.16
CA SER A 608 13.78 -4.20 -27.17
C SER A 608 15.09 -3.43 -26.99
N CYS A 609 16.20 -4.01 -27.44
CA CYS A 609 17.52 -3.37 -27.42
C CYS A 609 18.37 -3.88 -28.58
N LYS A 610 18.77 -2.97 -29.47
CA LYS A 610 19.45 -3.24 -30.73
C LYS A 610 20.71 -2.40 -30.81
N GLN A 611 21.87 -3.02 -30.93
CA GLN A 611 23.12 -2.28 -31.07
C GLN A 611 23.23 -1.71 -32.50
N LEU A 612 23.62 -0.44 -32.59
CA LEU A 612 23.77 0.31 -33.83
C LEU A 612 25.23 0.28 -34.30
N ALA A 613 25.44 0.52 -35.60
CA ALA A 613 26.75 0.46 -36.24
C ALA A 613 27.75 1.55 -35.75
N ASP A 614 27.28 2.55 -35.00
CA ASP A 614 28.10 3.57 -34.35
C ASP A 614 28.39 3.26 -32.86
N GLY A 615 28.04 2.06 -32.39
CA GLY A 615 28.27 1.59 -31.01
C GLY A 615 27.20 2.02 -30.00
N ASN A 616 26.26 2.90 -30.38
CA ASN A 616 25.10 3.25 -29.57
C ASN A 616 24.01 2.16 -29.63
N PHE A 617 22.91 2.33 -28.90
CA PHE A 617 21.78 1.39 -28.89
C PHE A 617 20.47 2.08 -29.29
N GLU A 618 19.66 1.44 -30.13
CA GLU A 618 18.21 1.73 -30.23
C GLU A 618 17.52 0.88 -29.16
N VAL A 619 16.86 1.54 -28.20
CA VAL A 619 16.13 0.87 -27.10
C VAL A 619 14.65 1.27 -27.18
N GLY A 620 13.78 0.26 -27.13
CA GLY A 620 12.34 0.45 -27.17
C GLY A 620 11.64 0.04 -25.88
N VAL A 621 10.71 0.87 -25.42
CA VAL A 621 9.67 0.54 -24.45
C VAL A 621 8.33 0.58 -25.18
N HIS A 622 7.67 -0.57 -25.27
CA HIS A 622 6.43 -0.77 -26.02
C HIS A 622 5.29 -1.06 -25.03
N ILE A 623 4.34 -0.14 -24.88
CA ILE A 623 3.24 -0.26 -23.92
C ILE A 623 1.94 -0.62 -24.63
N ALA A 624 1.12 -1.50 -24.06
CA ALA A 624 -0.18 -1.89 -24.59
C ALA A 624 -1.07 -0.68 -24.91
N ASP A 625 -1.57 -0.55 -26.15
CA ASP A 625 -2.43 0.58 -26.57
C ASP A 625 -3.89 0.36 -26.16
N VAL A 626 -4.13 0.33 -24.84
CA VAL A 626 -5.47 0.26 -24.24
C VAL A 626 -6.33 1.45 -24.68
N SER A 627 -5.72 2.59 -25.01
CA SER A 627 -6.44 3.80 -25.47
C SER A 627 -7.13 3.65 -26.83
N TYR A 628 -6.77 2.62 -27.61
CA TYR A 628 -7.49 2.22 -28.82
C TYR A 628 -8.81 1.50 -28.49
N PHE A 629 -8.82 0.63 -27.47
CA PHE A 629 -9.99 -0.18 -27.09
C PHE A 629 -10.92 0.56 -26.11
N VAL A 630 -10.36 1.29 -25.15
CA VAL A 630 -11.12 2.07 -24.15
C VAL A 630 -11.33 3.48 -24.69
N LEU A 631 -12.39 3.64 -25.49
CA LEU A 631 -12.77 4.94 -26.08
C LEU A 631 -13.40 5.86 -25.03
N GLU A 632 -12.98 7.12 -25.04
CA GLU A 632 -13.48 8.20 -24.17
C GLU A 632 -15.02 8.33 -24.19
N ASP A 633 -15.62 8.64 -23.03
CA ASP A 633 -17.07 8.81 -22.76
C ASP A 633 -17.94 7.53 -22.79
N THR A 634 -17.37 6.36 -23.13
CA THR A 634 -18.11 5.08 -23.14
C THR A 634 -18.46 4.54 -21.74
N ALA A 635 -19.34 3.54 -21.66
CA ALA A 635 -19.64 2.86 -20.39
C ALA A 635 -18.39 2.17 -19.81
N LEU A 636 -17.58 1.54 -20.68
CA LEU A 636 -16.30 0.94 -20.32
C LEU A 636 -15.30 1.96 -19.76
N ASP A 637 -15.21 3.16 -20.37
CA ASP A 637 -14.37 4.25 -19.90
C ASP A 637 -14.78 4.77 -18.52
N LYS A 638 -16.09 4.90 -18.29
CA LYS A 638 -16.66 5.32 -16.99
C LYS A 638 -16.35 4.31 -15.89
N LEU A 639 -16.62 3.03 -16.10
CA LEU A 639 -16.32 2.00 -15.09
C LEU A 639 -14.80 1.84 -14.88
N ALA A 640 -13.98 2.01 -15.92
CA ALA A 640 -12.52 2.06 -15.79
C ALA A 640 -12.06 3.26 -14.93
N SER A 641 -12.68 4.43 -15.12
CA SER A 641 -12.45 5.62 -14.29
C SER A 641 -12.92 5.42 -12.84
N GLU A 642 -14.06 4.75 -12.62
CA GLU A 642 -14.62 4.48 -11.29
C GLU A 642 -13.74 3.48 -10.51
N ARG A 643 -13.28 2.40 -11.15
CA ARG A 643 -12.33 1.46 -10.55
C ARG A 643 -10.93 2.08 -10.38
N ALA A 644 -10.48 2.87 -11.36
CA ALA A 644 -9.21 3.62 -11.46
C ALA A 644 -7.89 2.82 -11.39
N THR A 645 -7.87 1.65 -10.74
CA THR A 645 -6.72 0.76 -10.69
C THR A 645 -7.17 -0.68 -10.39
N SER A 646 -6.47 -1.67 -10.95
CA SER A 646 -6.63 -3.06 -10.51
C SER A 646 -6.15 -3.25 -9.06
N VAL A 647 -6.69 -4.24 -8.36
CA VAL A 647 -6.33 -4.57 -6.97
C VAL A 647 -5.81 -6.01 -6.91
N TYR A 648 -4.56 -6.19 -6.48
CA TYR A 648 -3.86 -7.48 -6.48
C TYR A 648 -3.87 -8.09 -5.06
N LEU A 649 -4.84 -8.94 -4.77
CA LEU A 649 -4.88 -9.72 -3.53
C LEU A 649 -3.89 -10.89 -3.62
N VAL A 650 -3.61 -11.55 -2.50
CA VAL A 650 -2.70 -12.71 -2.45
C VAL A 650 -3.18 -13.87 -3.33
N GLN A 651 -4.49 -14.13 -3.40
CA GLN A 651 -5.08 -15.24 -4.16
C GLN A 651 -5.72 -14.86 -5.50
N LYS A 652 -6.08 -13.59 -5.72
CA LYS A 652 -6.83 -13.14 -6.91
C LYS A 652 -6.63 -11.66 -7.24
N VAL A 653 -6.89 -11.29 -8.49
CA VAL A 653 -6.84 -9.88 -8.95
C VAL A 653 -8.26 -9.40 -9.23
N ILE A 654 -8.62 -8.23 -8.71
CA ILE A 654 -9.83 -7.50 -9.11
C ILE A 654 -9.43 -6.55 -10.25
N PRO A 655 -9.87 -6.81 -11.50
CA PRO A 655 -9.35 -6.08 -12.66
C PRO A 655 -10.10 -4.77 -12.90
N MET A 656 -9.38 -3.76 -13.40
CA MET A 656 -9.94 -2.48 -13.84
C MET A 656 -10.79 -2.61 -15.12
N LEU A 657 -10.41 -3.50 -16.04
CA LEU A 657 -11.06 -3.72 -17.33
C LEU A 657 -11.52 -5.19 -17.48
N PRO A 658 -12.47 -5.50 -18.38
CA PRO A 658 -12.89 -6.88 -18.64
C PRO A 658 -11.72 -7.79 -19.03
N LYS A 659 -11.76 -9.07 -18.61
CA LYS A 659 -10.69 -10.06 -18.85
C LYS A 659 -10.31 -10.21 -20.32
N LEU A 660 -11.26 -10.03 -21.24
CA LEU A 660 -10.99 -10.02 -22.69
C LEU A 660 -9.97 -8.95 -23.09
N LEU A 661 -9.98 -7.77 -22.44
CA LEU A 661 -8.94 -6.75 -22.64
C LEU A 661 -7.68 -7.08 -21.82
N CYS A 662 -7.84 -7.37 -20.52
CA CYS A 662 -6.71 -7.54 -19.59
C CYS A 662 -5.82 -8.75 -19.92
N GLU A 663 -6.39 -9.91 -20.21
CA GLU A 663 -5.64 -11.16 -20.37
C GLU A 663 -5.41 -11.50 -21.86
N GLU A 664 -6.29 -11.06 -22.77
CA GLU A 664 -6.32 -11.56 -24.17
C GLU A 664 -6.06 -10.52 -25.28
N LEU A 665 -6.66 -9.32 -25.27
CA LEU A 665 -6.56 -8.36 -26.39
C LEU A 665 -5.48 -7.29 -26.22
N CYS A 666 -5.38 -6.66 -25.05
CA CYS A 666 -4.39 -5.61 -24.79
C CYS A 666 -3.04 -6.19 -24.34
N SER A 667 -3.07 -7.26 -23.53
CA SER A 667 -1.86 -7.91 -23.00
C SER A 667 -0.91 -8.35 -24.10
N LEU A 668 0.37 -8.01 -23.92
CA LEU A 668 1.47 -8.22 -24.86
C LEU A 668 1.96 -9.68 -24.94
N ASN A 669 1.01 -10.61 -24.88
CA ASN A 669 1.19 -12.05 -25.04
C ASN A 669 2.07 -12.40 -26.26
N PRO A 670 2.99 -13.37 -26.14
CA PRO A 670 3.93 -13.70 -27.20
C PRO A 670 3.27 -14.39 -28.38
N LEU A 671 3.97 -14.38 -29.51
CA LEU A 671 3.61 -15.02 -30.79
C LEU A 671 2.31 -14.50 -31.41
N ARG A 672 1.89 -13.28 -31.05
CA ARG A 672 0.70 -12.61 -31.57
C ARG A 672 0.99 -11.12 -31.83
N ASP A 673 0.42 -10.59 -32.91
CA ASP A 673 0.51 -9.16 -33.25
C ASP A 673 -0.30 -8.33 -32.25
N ARG A 674 0.28 -7.21 -31.76
CA ARG A 674 -0.31 -6.35 -30.73
C ARG A 674 -0.16 -4.86 -31.04
N LEU A 675 -1.24 -4.12 -30.80
CA LEU A 675 -1.26 -2.66 -30.85
C LEU A 675 -0.56 -2.09 -29.62
N THR A 676 0.43 -1.23 -29.86
CA THR A 676 1.23 -0.60 -28.81
C THR A 676 1.38 0.90 -29.02
N PHE A 677 1.71 1.60 -27.93
CA PHE A 677 2.26 2.94 -27.93
C PHE A 677 3.71 2.80 -27.47
N SER A 678 4.66 3.09 -28.35
CA SER A 678 6.09 2.95 -28.06
C SER A 678 6.75 4.29 -27.77
N VAL A 679 7.73 4.25 -26.89
CA VAL A 679 8.83 5.21 -26.80
C VAL A 679 10.09 4.50 -27.30
N LEU A 680 10.81 5.10 -28.23
CA LEU A 680 12.07 4.60 -28.76
C LEU A 680 13.15 5.66 -28.51
N TRP A 681 14.32 5.26 -28.05
CA TRP A 681 15.46 6.15 -27.87
C TRP A 681 16.68 5.63 -28.60
N LYS A 682 17.52 6.56 -29.05
CA LYS A 682 18.93 6.28 -29.28
C LYS A 682 19.69 6.61 -27.99
N LEU A 683 20.29 5.59 -27.36
CA LEU A 683 21.04 5.71 -26.11
C LEU A 683 22.53 5.47 -26.31
N THR A 684 23.37 6.18 -25.55
CA THR A 684 24.78 5.79 -25.35
C THR A 684 24.88 4.52 -24.48
N PRO A 685 26.04 3.83 -24.43
CA PRO A 685 26.24 2.69 -23.50
C PRO A 685 26.05 3.04 -22.02
N GLU A 686 26.16 4.32 -21.64
CA GLU A 686 25.90 4.83 -20.29
C GLU A 686 24.42 5.20 -20.05
N GLY A 687 23.55 5.03 -21.05
CA GLY A 687 22.12 5.33 -20.97
C GLY A 687 21.74 6.79 -21.27
N LYS A 688 22.64 7.62 -21.82
CA LYS A 688 22.29 9.01 -22.17
C LYS A 688 21.46 9.05 -23.45
N ILE A 689 20.32 9.75 -23.41
CA ILE A 689 19.47 9.98 -24.58
C ILE A 689 20.21 10.88 -25.58
N LEU A 690 20.30 10.41 -26.83
CA LEU A 690 20.80 11.15 -28.00
C LEU A 690 19.65 11.58 -28.92
N ASP A 691 18.60 10.75 -29.03
CA ASP A 691 17.39 11.01 -29.81
C ASP A 691 16.20 10.28 -29.15
N GLU A 692 14.99 10.80 -29.33
CA GLU A 692 13.76 10.33 -28.66
C GLU A 692 12.56 10.41 -29.61
N TRP A 693 11.84 9.29 -29.75
CA TRP A 693 10.67 9.17 -30.62
C TRP A 693 9.48 8.54 -29.87
N PHE A 694 8.30 9.11 -30.08
CA PHE A 694 7.04 8.59 -29.56
C PHE A 694 6.11 8.24 -30.72
N GLY A 695 5.38 7.13 -30.63
CA GLY A 695 4.34 6.84 -31.62
C GLY A 695 3.59 5.54 -31.42
N ARG A 696 2.47 5.42 -32.15
CA ARG A 696 1.70 4.17 -32.22
C ARG A 696 2.37 3.17 -33.15
N THR A 697 2.46 1.94 -32.67
CA THR A 697 3.24 0.83 -33.24
C THR A 697 2.44 -0.46 -33.25
N ILE A 698 2.94 -1.43 -34.01
CA ILE A 698 2.50 -2.83 -33.94
C ILE A 698 3.72 -3.69 -33.69
N ILE A 699 3.66 -4.55 -32.67
CA ILE A 699 4.73 -5.46 -32.28
C ILE A 699 4.24 -6.91 -32.35
N CYS A 700 5.15 -7.88 -32.36
CA CYS A 700 4.85 -9.27 -32.08
C CYS A 700 5.89 -9.75 -31.06
N SER A 701 5.47 -9.97 -29.81
CA SER A 701 6.40 -10.34 -28.74
C SER A 701 6.96 -11.73 -29.02
N CYS A 702 8.29 -11.85 -29.10
CA CYS A 702 8.96 -13.09 -29.47
C CYS A 702 8.97 -14.12 -28.31
N VAL A 703 8.90 -13.67 -27.06
CA VAL A 703 8.86 -14.51 -25.85
C VAL A 703 8.30 -13.72 -24.65
N LYS A 704 7.61 -14.41 -23.72
CA LYS A 704 7.30 -13.90 -22.37
C LYS A 704 8.35 -14.45 -21.40
N LEU A 705 9.32 -13.64 -20.98
CA LEU A 705 10.27 -14.05 -19.94
C LEU A 705 9.67 -13.86 -18.55
N SER A 706 10.13 -14.68 -17.60
CA SER A 706 9.94 -14.38 -16.17
C SER A 706 11.14 -13.58 -15.66
N TYR A 707 10.98 -12.89 -14.54
CA TYR A 707 12.10 -12.28 -13.82
C TYR A 707 13.23 -13.26 -13.52
N ASP A 708 12.94 -14.55 -13.28
CA ASP A 708 13.96 -15.56 -13.03
C ASP A 708 14.66 -16.02 -14.31
N HIS A 709 13.97 -16.11 -15.45
CA HIS A 709 14.62 -16.39 -16.74
C HIS A 709 15.58 -15.24 -17.12
N ALA A 710 15.11 -14.00 -16.99
CA ALA A 710 15.93 -12.82 -17.26
C ALA A 710 17.08 -12.66 -16.25
N GLN A 711 16.90 -13.08 -14.98
CA GLN A 711 17.98 -13.11 -14.01
C GLN A 711 19.02 -14.18 -14.37
N SER A 712 18.61 -15.38 -14.78
CA SER A 712 19.53 -16.44 -15.20
C SER A 712 20.35 -16.03 -16.44
N MET A 713 19.74 -15.32 -17.40
CA MET A 713 20.46 -14.68 -18.52
C MET A 713 21.52 -13.68 -18.06
N ILE A 714 21.24 -12.91 -16.99
CA ILE A 714 22.16 -11.91 -16.41
C ILE A 714 23.31 -12.57 -15.63
N GLU A 715 23.01 -13.61 -14.85
CA GLU A 715 23.97 -14.31 -13.97
C GLU A 715 24.87 -15.29 -14.74
N CYS A 716 24.39 -15.84 -15.86
CA CYS A 716 25.11 -16.80 -16.68
C CYS A 716 25.31 -16.31 -18.13
N PRO A 717 26.08 -15.22 -18.37
CA PRO A 717 26.22 -14.58 -19.68
C PRO A 717 26.89 -15.46 -20.75
N GLU A 718 27.65 -16.48 -20.35
CA GLU A 718 28.33 -17.43 -21.24
C GLU A 718 27.60 -18.77 -21.38
N LYS A 719 26.53 -19.00 -20.61
CA LYS A 719 25.77 -20.25 -20.66
C LYS A 719 24.79 -20.21 -21.83
N VAL A 720 24.92 -21.15 -22.76
CA VAL A 720 23.84 -21.50 -23.68
C VAL A 720 22.71 -22.12 -22.86
N LEU A 721 21.64 -21.35 -22.62
CA LEU A 721 20.44 -21.81 -21.93
C LEU A 721 19.72 -22.85 -22.80
N SER A 722 19.24 -23.95 -22.21
CA SER A 722 18.57 -24.98 -22.99
C SER A 722 17.15 -24.51 -23.39
N PRO A 723 16.59 -25.00 -24.51
CA PRO A 723 15.18 -24.74 -24.86
C PRO A 723 14.16 -25.27 -23.85
N GLU A 724 14.60 -26.06 -22.87
CA GLU A 724 13.78 -26.66 -21.80
C GLU A 724 13.78 -25.78 -20.53
N GLU A 725 14.81 -24.95 -20.34
CA GLU A 725 14.90 -23.95 -19.27
C GLU A 725 14.15 -22.64 -19.61
N LEU A 726 13.66 -22.51 -20.85
CA LEU A 726 13.08 -21.28 -21.38
C LEU A 726 11.62 -21.46 -21.85
N PRO A 727 10.80 -20.40 -21.78
CA PRO A 727 9.43 -20.42 -22.30
C PRO A 727 9.42 -20.32 -23.83
N PRO A 728 8.33 -20.70 -24.51
CA PRO A 728 8.28 -20.77 -25.98
C PRO A 728 8.70 -19.47 -26.69
N ILE A 729 9.65 -19.59 -27.62
CA ILE A 729 10.25 -18.51 -28.40
C ILE A 729 9.72 -18.53 -29.85
N SER A 730 9.58 -17.37 -30.47
CA SER A 730 9.25 -17.21 -31.89
C SER A 730 10.36 -17.79 -32.78
N PRO A 731 10.05 -18.63 -33.79
CA PRO A 731 11.05 -19.19 -34.71
C PRO A 731 11.70 -18.15 -35.64
N GLN A 732 11.35 -16.86 -35.52
CA GLN A 732 11.99 -15.75 -36.22
C GLN A 732 13.18 -15.14 -35.47
N HIS A 733 13.32 -15.43 -34.17
CA HIS A 733 14.37 -14.89 -33.28
C HIS A 733 15.08 -16.02 -32.56
N THR A 734 16.37 -15.84 -32.23
CA THR A 734 17.16 -16.87 -31.54
C THR A 734 17.27 -16.58 -30.05
N THR A 735 17.54 -17.62 -29.25
CA THR A 735 17.77 -17.48 -27.80
C THR A 735 18.92 -16.51 -27.52
N GLU A 736 19.96 -16.53 -28.34
CA GLU A 736 21.16 -15.70 -28.21
C GLU A 736 20.85 -14.23 -28.49
N GLU A 737 19.99 -13.92 -29.47
CA GLU A 737 19.54 -12.56 -29.76
C GLU A 737 18.82 -11.94 -28.55
N ILE A 738 17.90 -12.70 -27.96
CA ILE A 738 17.14 -12.30 -26.75
C ILE A 738 18.08 -12.15 -25.55
N HIS A 739 19.02 -13.10 -25.36
CA HIS A 739 20.00 -13.09 -24.28
C HIS A 739 20.93 -11.85 -24.37
N TRP A 740 21.43 -11.53 -25.57
CA TRP A 740 22.22 -10.32 -25.80
C TRP A 740 21.43 -9.03 -25.57
N ALA A 741 20.15 -8.99 -25.98
CA ALA A 741 19.28 -7.85 -25.71
C ALA A 741 19.06 -7.65 -24.20
N VAL A 742 18.79 -8.73 -23.43
CA VAL A 742 18.66 -8.68 -21.96
C VAL A 742 19.97 -8.24 -21.29
N LEU A 743 21.12 -8.75 -21.73
CA LEU A 743 22.44 -8.35 -21.21
C LEU A 743 22.74 -6.87 -21.47
N ASN A 744 22.41 -6.35 -22.65
CA ASN A 744 22.62 -4.95 -23.00
C ASN A 744 21.64 -4.02 -22.26
N LEU A 745 20.36 -4.41 -22.14
CA LEU A 745 19.39 -3.72 -21.28
C LEU A 745 19.87 -3.66 -19.83
N HIS A 746 20.38 -4.77 -19.26
CA HIS A 746 20.94 -4.80 -17.91
C HIS A 746 22.14 -3.84 -17.76
N ARG A 747 23.09 -3.87 -18.70
CA ARG A 747 24.27 -2.98 -18.70
C ARG A 747 23.85 -1.49 -18.66
N ILE A 748 22.91 -1.09 -19.52
CA ILE A 748 22.39 0.27 -19.59
C ILE A 748 21.61 0.63 -18.31
N ALA A 749 20.69 -0.22 -17.85
CA ALA A 749 19.92 -0.01 -16.63
C ALA A 749 20.81 0.11 -15.37
N LYS A 750 21.95 -0.59 -15.33
CA LYS A 750 22.93 -0.47 -14.25
C LYS A 750 23.58 0.93 -14.21
N GLN A 751 23.81 1.55 -15.37
CA GLN A 751 24.32 2.93 -15.45
C GLN A 751 23.21 3.96 -15.20
N LEU A 752 22.02 3.80 -15.78
CA LEU A 752 20.85 4.65 -15.51
C LEU A 752 20.56 4.75 -14.00
N ARG A 753 20.52 3.61 -13.30
CA ARG A 753 20.35 3.57 -11.85
C ARG A 753 21.47 4.28 -11.10
N LYS A 754 22.73 4.01 -11.48
CA LYS A 754 23.90 4.62 -10.83
C LYS A 754 23.84 6.14 -10.95
N GLN A 755 23.52 6.66 -12.14
CA GLN A 755 23.32 8.08 -12.38
C GLN A 755 22.16 8.63 -11.54
N ARG A 756 20.99 7.97 -11.56
CA ARG A 756 19.80 8.36 -10.78
C ARG A 756 20.05 8.48 -9.26
N PHE A 757 20.91 7.64 -8.69
CA PHE A 757 21.30 7.78 -7.27
C PHE A 757 22.41 8.81 -7.02
N ILE A 758 23.34 9.02 -7.97
CA ILE A 758 24.28 10.16 -7.94
C ILE A 758 23.51 11.49 -8.00
N ASP A 759 22.45 11.54 -8.82
CA ASP A 759 21.54 12.67 -8.95
C ASP A 759 20.58 12.82 -7.74
N GLY A 760 20.72 11.98 -6.70
CA GLY A 760 20.08 12.16 -5.41
C GLY A 760 18.70 11.54 -5.23
N ALA A 761 18.35 10.49 -5.98
CA ALA A 761 17.14 9.70 -5.71
C ALA A 761 17.19 8.96 -4.35
N LEU A 762 16.01 8.58 -3.83
CA LEU A 762 15.82 7.91 -2.55
C LEU A 762 15.01 6.61 -2.72
N ARG A 763 15.53 5.53 -2.16
CA ARG A 763 14.87 4.23 -2.08
C ARG A 763 14.64 3.83 -0.63
N LEU A 764 13.38 3.64 -0.26
CA LEU A 764 12.91 3.19 1.05
C LEU A 764 12.01 1.97 0.89
N ASP A 765 12.59 0.86 0.42
CA ASP A 765 11.86 -0.39 0.26
C ASP A 765 11.67 -1.08 1.61
N GLN A 766 10.40 -1.32 1.96
CA GLN A 766 10.04 -2.18 3.09
C GLN A 766 9.98 -3.64 2.62
N LEU A 767 10.27 -4.57 3.53
CA LEU A 767 10.14 -6.01 3.30
C LEU A 767 8.69 -6.34 2.89
N LYS A 768 8.52 -7.13 1.83
CA LYS A 768 7.21 -7.57 1.33
C LYS A 768 7.13 -9.08 1.37
N LEU A 769 6.06 -9.61 1.95
CA LEU A 769 5.75 -11.03 1.89
C LEU A 769 5.23 -11.42 0.51
N SER A 770 5.62 -12.60 0.07
CA SER A 770 5.00 -13.39 -0.99
C SER A 770 4.62 -14.75 -0.44
N PHE A 771 3.56 -15.34 -0.97
CA PHE A 771 2.95 -16.56 -0.44
C PHE A 771 3.00 -17.69 -1.46
N THR A 772 3.25 -18.91 -0.99
CA THR A 772 3.03 -20.14 -1.74
C THR A 772 1.68 -20.69 -1.31
N LEU A 773 0.69 -20.62 -2.21
CA LEU A 773 -0.66 -21.13 -1.95
C LEU A 773 -0.79 -22.57 -2.45
N ASP A 774 -1.54 -23.37 -1.69
CA ASP A 774 -2.04 -24.66 -2.14
C ASP A 774 -3.05 -24.48 -3.28
N LYS A 775 -2.96 -25.33 -4.32
CA LYS A 775 -3.76 -25.17 -5.54
C LYS A 775 -5.20 -25.67 -5.43
N GLU A 776 -5.50 -26.52 -4.45
CA GLU A 776 -6.83 -27.14 -4.30
C GLU A 776 -7.65 -26.46 -3.20
N SER A 777 -7.01 -26.14 -2.07
CA SER A 777 -7.62 -25.47 -0.91
C SER A 777 -7.45 -23.95 -0.88
N GLY A 778 -6.49 -23.39 -1.64
CA GLY A 778 -6.16 -21.96 -1.60
C GLY A 778 -5.39 -21.50 -0.34
N MET A 779 -5.12 -22.41 0.61
CA MET A 779 -4.48 -22.10 1.88
C MET A 779 -2.98 -21.79 1.71
N PRO A 780 -2.39 -20.90 2.52
CA PRO A 780 -0.96 -20.61 2.47
C PRO A 780 -0.13 -21.80 3.02
N GLN A 781 0.63 -22.47 2.16
CA GLN A 781 1.61 -23.49 2.54
C GLN A 781 2.93 -22.89 3.05
N GLY A 782 3.21 -21.63 2.70
CA GLY A 782 4.47 -20.96 3.01
C GLY A 782 4.43 -19.47 2.69
N CYS A 783 5.31 -18.71 3.32
CA CYS A 783 5.60 -17.33 2.93
C CYS A 783 7.11 -17.06 2.93
N TYR A 784 7.53 -16.07 2.14
CA TYR A 784 8.93 -15.65 1.97
C TYR A 784 9.00 -14.16 1.65
N VAL A 785 10.15 -13.53 1.92
CA VAL A 785 10.40 -12.13 1.51
C VAL A 785 10.64 -12.09 0.00
N TYR A 786 9.92 -11.23 -0.71
CA TYR A 786 10.09 -11.01 -2.14
C TYR A 786 11.50 -10.44 -2.44
N GLN A 787 12.31 -11.17 -3.20
CA GLN A 787 13.66 -10.75 -3.58
C GLN A 787 13.62 -9.81 -4.79
N TYR A 788 14.19 -8.61 -4.66
CA TYR A 788 14.26 -7.63 -5.73
C TYR A 788 15.61 -7.71 -6.49
N ARG A 789 15.61 -8.50 -7.57
CA ARG A 789 16.82 -8.92 -8.32
C ARG A 789 17.17 -7.99 -9.47
N ASP A 790 18.27 -8.25 -10.17
CA ASP A 790 18.77 -7.39 -11.25
C ASP A 790 17.85 -7.36 -12.48
N SER A 791 17.06 -8.39 -12.72
CA SER A 791 15.98 -8.41 -13.72
C SER A 791 14.80 -7.48 -13.36
N ASN A 792 14.39 -7.41 -12.09
CA ASN A 792 13.41 -6.40 -11.64
C ASN A 792 13.96 -4.99 -11.84
N LYS A 793 15.23 -4.82 -11.47
CA LYS A 793 16.00 -3.59 -11.61
C LYS A 793 16.21 -3.16 -13.07
N LEU A 794 16.27 -4.10 -14.01
CA LEU A 794 16.35 -3.80 -15.45
C LEU A 794 15.07 -3.09 -15.90
N VAL A 795 13.90 -3.68 -15.64
CA VAL A 795 12.60 -3.12 -16.02
C VAL A 795 12.33 -1.79 -15.31
N GLU A 796 12.73 -1.65 -14.02
CA GLU A 796 12.57 -0.41 -13.24
C GLU A 796 13.06 0.84 -13.99
N GLU A 797 14.29 0.84 -14.50
CA GLU A 797 14.89 2.05 -15.07
C GLU A 797 14.30 2.43 -16.43
N PHE A 798 13.98 1.47 -17.29
CA PHE A 798 13.34 1.78 -18.58
C PHE A 798 11.88 2.22 -18.41
N MET A 799 11.16 1.67 -17.43
CA MET A 799 9.84 2.18 -17.09
C MET A 799 9.92 3.58 -16.47
N LEU A 800 10.90 3.87 -15.62
CA LEU A 800 11.13 5.23 -15.13
C LEU A 800 11.45 6.20 -16.28
N LEU A 801 12.34 5.82 -17.22
CA LEU A 801 12.71 6.62 -18.38
C LEU A 801 11.50 6.93 -19.27
N ALA A 802 10.67 5.92 -19.58
CA ALA A 802 9.43 6.09 -20.35
C ALA A 802 8.45 7.05 -19.65
N ASN A 803 8.26 6.90 -18.34
CA ASN A 803 7.36 7.75 -17.55
C ASN A 803 7.87 9.21 -17.45
N MET A 804 9.18 9.44 -17.45
CA MET A 804 9.78 10.78 -17.48
C MET A 804 9.68 11.43 -18.87
N ALA A 805 10.08 10.70 -19.92
CA ALA A 805 9.98 11.14 -21.33
C ALA A 805 8.54 11.59 -21.67
N VAL A 806 7.56 10.74 -21.38
CA VAL A 806 6.14 11.05 -21.63
C VAL A 806 5.65 12.21 -20.77
N ALA A 807 6.08 12.34 -19.50
CA ALA A 807 5.73 13.48 -18.65
C ALA A 807 6.21 14.81 -19.25
N HIS A 808 7.46 14.87 -19.74
CA HIS A 808 7.99 16.05 -20.42
C HIS A 808 7.22 16.36 -21.72
N GLN A 809 6.94 15.35 -22.56
CA GLN A 809 6.25 15.54 -23.84
C GLN A 809 4.79 16.01 -23.67
N ILE A 810 4.02 15.43 -22.76
CA ILE A 810 2.63 15.87 -22.53
C ILE A 810 2.57 17.24 -21.84
N TYR A 811 3.51 17.56 -20.95
CA TYR A 811 3.55 18.87 -20.29
C TYR A 811 3.94 19.99 -21.26
N ARG A 812 4.97 19.76 -22.09
CA ARG A 812 5.38 20.69 -23.17
C ARG A 812 4.24 21.00 -24.13
N SER A 813 3.38 20.03 -24.40
CA SER A 813 2.26 20.15 -25.34
C SER A 813 0.99 20.73 -24.71
N PHE A 814 0.73 20.42 -23.44
CA PHE A 814 -0.50 20.78 -22.73
C PHE A 814 -0.22 21.29 -21.30
N PRO A 815 0.50 22.41 -21.11
CA PRO A 815 1.00 22.85 -19.80
C PRO A 815 -0.08 23.22 -18.76
N ALA A 816 -1.34 23.32 -19.19
CA ALA A 816 -2.49 23.56 -18.31
C ALA A 816 -3.47 22.35 -18.21
N GLN A 817 -3.17 21.22 -18.87
CA GLN A 817 -4.04 20.03 -18.91
C GLN A 817 -3.28 18.70 -18.76
N ALA A 818 -1.94 18.73 -18.71
CA ALA A 818 -1.14 17.53 -18.47
C ALA A 818 -1.44 16.93 -17.09
N LEU A 819 -1.75 15.63 -17.07
CA LEU A 819 -1.87 14.80 -15.87
C LEU A 819 -0.47 14.29 -15.49
N LEU A 820 0.04 14.76 -14.35
CA LEU A 820 1.36 14.41 -13.83
C LEU A 820 1.25 13.75 -12.45
N ARG A 821 2.37 13.23 -11.93
CA ARG A 821 2.47 12.57 -10.63
C ARG A 821 3.67 13.12 -9.83
N ARG A 822 3.37 13.94 -8.82
CA ARG A 822 4.35 14.56 -7.91
C ARG A 822 4.54 13.75 -6.63
N HIS A 823 5.62 14.00 -5.89
CA HIS A 823 5.83 13.46 -4.54
C HIS A 823 6.34 14.58 -3.64
N PRO A 824 5.51 15.09 -2.71
CA PRO A 824 5.91 16.12 -1.76
C PRO A 824 7.06 15.66 -0.86
N PRO A 825 7.87 16.59 -0.30
CA PRO A 825 8.86 16.25 0.71
C PRO A 825 8.21 15.72 2.01
N PRO A 826 9.00 15.10 2.92
CA PRO A 826 8.49 14.56 4.18
C PRO A 826 7.87 15.64 5.07
N GLN A 827 7.02 15.23 6.01
CA GLN A 827 6.46 16.13 7.02
C GLN A 827 7.57 16.62 7.95
N THR A 828 7.98 17.88 7.82
CA THR A 828 9.16 18.46 8.49
C THR A 828 9.19 18.19 9.99
N LYS A 829 8.06 18.31 10.70
CA LYS A 829 8.05 18.03 12.14
C LYS A 829 8.28 16.55 12.46
N MET A 830 7.62 15.62 11.76
CA MET A 830 7.86 14.19 11.98
C MET A 830 9.27 13.75 11.61
N LEU A 831 9.89 14.43 10.63
CA LEU A 831 11.30 14.21 10.28
C LEU A 831 12.22 14.75 11.39
N ASN A 832 12.01 15.98 11.85
CA ASN A 832 12.78 16.59 12.94
C ASN A 832 12.68 15.83 14.26
N ASP A 833 11.46 15.43 14.65
CA ASP A 833 11.21 14.62 15.85
C ASP A 833 11.94 13.24 15.75
N LEU A 834 12.15 12.69 14.52
CA LEU A 834 12.92 11.46 14.26
C LEU A 834 14.44 11.69 14.16
N MET A 835 14.89 12.83 13.63
CA MET A 835 16.31 13.21 13.58
C MET A 835 16.88 13.34 14.99
N GLU A 836 16.18 14.05 15.89
CA GLU A 836 16.64 14.17 17.27
C GLU A 836 16.75 12.78 17.93
N PHE A 837 15.80 11.89 17.68
CA PHE A 837 15.87 10.49 18.12
C PHE A 837 17.12 9.75 17.58
N CYS A 838 17.46 9.92 16.30
CA CYS A 838 18.66 9.32 15.71
C CYS A 838 19.95 9.87 16.35
N ASP A 839 20.07 11.19 16.53
CA ASP A 839 21.20 11.82 17.23
C ASP A 839 21.33 11.32 18.67
N GLN A 840 20.21 11.19 19.39
CA GLN A 840 20.17 10.64 20.76
C GLN A 840 20.63 9.18 20.84
N MET A 841 20.50 8.41 19.75
CA MET A 841 21.03 7.04 19.68
C MET A 841 22.51 6.98 19.29
N GLY A 842 23.08 8.07 18.78
CA GLY A 842 24.42 8.14 18.21
C GLY A 842 24.47 7.82 16.70
N LEU A 843 23.34 7.98 16.00
CA LEU A 843 23.19 7.68 14.58
C LEU A 843 23.18 8.98 13.76
N GLY A 844 24.36 9.47 13.38
CA GLY A 844 24.49 10.64 12.51
C GLY A 844 23.98 10.36 11.10
N ILE A 845 22.72 10.73 10.82
CA ILE A 845 22.03 10.52 9.55
C ILE A 845 21.75 11.89 8.92
N ASP A 846 22.32 12.14 7.73
CA ASP A 846 21.99 13.33 6.95
C ASP A 846 20.64 13.13 6.24
N PHE A 847 19.78 14.13 6.33
CA PHE A 847 18.42 14.17 5.81
C PHE A 847 18.19 15.41 4.92
N SER A 848 19.23 16.22 4.69
CA SER A 848 19.20 17.51 3.98
C SER A 848 18.60 17.43 2.57
N SER A 849 18.64 16.25 1.96
CA SER A 849 18.02 15.92 0.69
C SER A 849 17.61 14.44 0.66
N ALA A 850 16.80 14.07 -0.35
CA ALA A 850 16.45 12.67 -0.62
C ALA A 850 17.71 11.80 -0.80
N GLY A 851 18.69 12.29 -1.58
CA GLY A 851 19.96 11.62 -1.83
C GLY A 851 20.85 11.50 -0.59
N ALA A 852 20.89 12.54 0.26
CA ALA A 852 21.62 12.47 1.53
C ALA A 852 21.06 11.39 2.45
N LEU A 853 19.73 11.32 2.60
CA LEU A 853 19.07 10.27 3.38
C LEU A 853 19.32 8.88 2.79
N HIS A 854 19.31 8.75 1.47
CA HIS A 854 19.65 7.49 0.81
C HIS A 854 21.09 7.09 1.10
N LYS A 855 22.03 8.03 1.04
CA LYS A 855 23.45 7.84 1.33
C LYS A 855 23.65 7.37 2.77
N SER A 856 23.13 8.09 3.76
CA SER A 856 23.25 7.71 5.18
C SER A 856 22.60 6.36 5.52
N LEU A 857 21.53 5.97 4.83
CA LEU A 857 20.90 4.65 5.05
C LEU A 857 21.61 3.48 4.33
N ASN A 858 22.59 3.73 3.45
CA ASN A 858 23.25 2.68 2.65
C ASN A 858 24.78 2.64 2.77
N GLU A 859 25.45 3.77 3.04
CA GLU A 859 26.92 3.86 3.12
C GLU A 859 27.45 4.00 4.55
N THR A 860 26.62 4.37 5.53
CA THR A 860 27.05 4.62 6.92
C THR A 860 26.96 3.39 7.83
N PHE A 861 26.40 2.27 7.35
CA PHE A 861 26.22 1.04 8.12
C PHE A 861 26.95 -0.14 7.46
N GLY A 862 27.34 -1.13 8.27
CA GLY A 862 28.06 -2.32 7.80
C GLY A 862 27.18 -3.27 6.97
N ALA A 863 27.82 -4.28 6.38
CA ALA A 863 27.16 -5.39 5.70
C ALA A 863 26.92 -6.60 6.63
N ASP A 864 27.06 -6.41 7.95
CA ASP A 864 26.76 -7.43 8.95
C ASP A 864 25.25 -7.53 9.23
N LYS A 865 24.82 -8.68 9.73
CA LYS A 865 23.40 -9.01 10.00
C LYS A 865 22.70 -8.01 10.93
N TYR A 866 23.42 -7.45 11.90
CA TYR A 866 22.89 -6.45 12.83
C TYR A 866 22.71 -5.10 12.11
N SER A 867 23.65 -4.68 11.28
CA SER A 867 23.54 -3.48 10.44
C SER A 867 22.43 -3.61 9.39
N GLU A 868 22.22 -4.79 8.78
CA GLU A 868 21.08 -5.05 7.88
C GLU A 868 19.73 -4.93 8.62
N ALA A 869 19.62 -5.55 9.80
CA ALA A 869 18.43 -5.44 10.65
C ALA A 869 18.15 -3.98 11.07
N ARG A 870 19.18 -3.26 11.49
CA ARG A 870 19.12 -1.83 11.85
C ARG A 870 18.71 -0.97 10.65
N LYS A 871 19.25 -1.26 9.46
CA LYS A 871 18.86 -0.62 8.20
C LYS A 871 17.39 -0.87 7.86
N ALA A 872 16.86 -2.07 8.08
CA ALA A 872 15.44 -2.37 7.90
C ALA A 872 14.54 -1.58 8.88
N VAL A 873 14.92 -1.51 10.16
CA VAL A 873 14.22 -0.70 11.18
C VAL A 873 14.24 0.78 10.82
N LEU A 874 15.41 1.34 10.49
CA LEU A 874 15.56 2.75 10.10
C LEU A 874 14.79 3.06 8.82
N THR A 875 14.84 2.19 7.81
CA THR A 875 14.06 2.34 6.56
C THR A 875 12.56 2.43 6.85
N ASN A 876 12.07 1.62 7.80
CA ASN A 876 10.68 1.71 8.24
C ASN A 876 10.38 3.01 9.01
N MET A 877 11.24 3.41 9.95
CA MET A 877 11.10 4.67 10.69
C MET A 877 11.06 5.89 9.75
N PHE A 878 12.03 6.02 8.84
CA PHE A 878 12.09 7.09 7.85
C PHE A 878 11.00 7.01 6.77
N SER A 879 10.29 5.88 6.63
CA SER A 879 9.07 5.81 5.81
C SER A 879 7.88 6.54 6.45
N ARG A 880 7.86 6.76 7.78
CA ARG A 880 6.70 7.32 8.49
C ARG A 880 6.49 8.83 8.26
N PRO A 881 7.53 9.68 8.15
CA PRO A 881 7.37 11.09 7.77
C PRO A 881 7.08 11.31 6.27
N MET A 882 7.31 10.32 5.40
CA MET A 882 7.15 10.44 3.95
C MET A 882 5.69 10.71 3.58
N GLN A 883 5.46 11.61 2.63
CA GLN A 883 4.12 11.86 2.10
C GLN A 883 3.78 10.86 0.98
N MET A 884 2.49 10.75 0.63
CA MET A 884 2.10 9.93 -0.51
C MET A 884 2.31 10.71 -1.81
N ALA A 885 2.82 10.03 -2.85
CA ALA A 885 2.88 10.59 -4.19
C ALA A 885 1.47 10.70 -4.80
N LEU A 886 1.18 11.84 -5.44
CA LEU A 886 -0.16 12.25 -5.89
C LEU A 886 -0.17 12.53 -7.39
N TYR A 887 -1.20 12.03 -8.07
CA TYR A 887 -1.60 12.54 -9.38
C TYR A 887 -2.17 13.96 -9.23
N PHE A 888 -1.98 14.82 -10.23
CA PHE A 888 -2.53 16.18 -10.26
C PHE A 888 -2.63 16.73 -11.69
N CYS A 889 -3.50 17.71 -11.89
CA CYS A 889 -3.55 18.50 -13.11
C CYS A 889 -2.67 19.75 -12.99
N THR A 890 -1.75 19.89 -13.94
CA THR A 890 -0.82 21.04 -14.07
C THR A 890 -1.50 22.40 -14.17
N GLY A 891 -2.71 22.49 -14.74
CA GLY A 891 -3.46 23.76 -14.79
C GLY A 891 -4.12 24.20 -13.48
N VAL A 892 -4.13 23.35 -12.45
CA VAL A 892 -4.69 23.66 -11.13
C VAL A 892 -3.59 24.02 -10.14
N LEU A 893 -2.52 23.22 -10.09
CA LEU A 893 -1.33 23.53 -9.29
C LEU A 893 -0.45 24.54 -10.05
N LYS A 894 -0.47 25.82 -9.66
CA LYS A 894 0.23 26.89 -10.39
C LYS A 894 1.74 26.99 -10.12
N ASP A 895 2.23 26.33 -9.09
CA ASP A 895 3.62 26.40 -8.67
C ASP A 895 4.36 25.16 -9.17
N GLU A 896 5.17 25.35 -10.21
CA GLU A 896 5.96 24.29 -10.85
C GLU A 896 6.99 23.67 -9.90
N THR A 897 7.44 24.38 -8.85
CA THR A 897 8.37 23.81 -7.85
C THR A 897 7.73 22.66 -7.07
N LEU A 898 6.39 22.65 -6.97
CA LEU A 898 5.62 21.61 -6.29
C LEU A 898 5.33 20.39 -7.16
N PHE A 899 5.71 20.39 -8.45
CA PHE A 899 5.53 19.27 -9.39
C PHE A 899 6.57 18.16 -9.15
N HIS A 900 7.70 18.54 -8.54
CA HIS A 900 8.85 17.70 -8.24
C HIS A 900 8.46 16.39 -7.51
N HIS A 901 9.21 15.32 -7.80
CA HIS A 901 9.01 14.00 -7.21
C HIS A 901 10.14 13.64 -6.25
N TYR A 902 10.05 14.09 -4.98
CA TYR A 902 11.09 14.01 -3.94
C TYR A 902 11.92 12.71 -3.98
N ALA A 903 11.31 11.53 -3.86
CA ALA A 903 12.05 10.27 -3.81
C ALA A 903 12.69 9.81 -5.15
N LEU A 904 12.37 10.43 -6.28
CA LEU A 904 13.08 10.22 -7.55
C LEU A 904 14.04 11.37 -7.87
N ASN A 905 13.96 12.48 -7.12
CA ASN A 905 14.64 13.76 -7.35
C ASN A 905 14.48 14.37 -8.76
N VAL A 906 13.38 14.07 -9.47
CA VAL A 906 13.09 14.60 -10.81
C VAL A 906 12.04 15.72 -10.80
N PRO A 907 12.11 16.70 -11.73
CA PRO A 907 11.18 17.82 -11.78
C PRO A 907 9.78 17.44 -12.29
N LEU A 908 9.70 16.54 -13.28
CA LEU A 908 8.45 16.07 -13.88
C LEU A 908 8.43 14.53 -13.89
N TYR A 909 7.26 13.96 -13.60
CA TYR A 909 7.01 12.52 -13.64
C TYR A 909 5.52 12.27 -13.86
N THR A 910 5.15 11.13 -14.45
CA THR A 910 3.74 10.69 -14.58
C THR A 910 3.66 9.16 -14.59
N HIS A 911 2.48 8.59 -14.86
CA HIS A 911 2.34 7.17 -15.19
C HIS A 911 1.76 7.00 -16.60
N PHE A 912 2.46 6.23 -17.42
CA PHE A 912 2.17 5.88 -18.81
C PHE A 912 2.27 4.36 -19.05
N THR A 913 3.15 3.69 -18.30
CA THR A 913 3.62 2.32 -18.60
C THR A 913 2.73 1.19 -18.08
N SER A 914 1.50 1.44 -17.62
CA SER A 914 0.61 0.36 -17.16
C SER A 914 -0.91 0.60 -17.34
N PRO A 915 -1.38 0.87 -18.57
CA PRO A 915 -2.76 1.25 -18.83
C PRO A 915 -3.78 0.11 -18.73
N ILE A 916 -3.39 -1.17 -18.68
CA ILE A 916 -4.32 -2.28 -18.44
C ILE A 916 -4.87 -2.23 -17.00
N ARG A 917 -4.06 -1.70 -16.07
CA ARG A 917 -4.30 -1.76 -14.61
C ARG A 917 -4.27 -0.41 -13.89
N ARG A 918 -4.10 0.71 -14.60
CA ARG A 918 -4.15 2.09 -14.10
C ARG A 918 -4.88 3.01 -15.08
N TYR A 919 -5.94 3.69 -14.63
CA TYR A 919 -6.68 4.64 -15.45
C TYR A 919 -5.93 5.95 -15.75
N PRO A 920 -5.10 6.51 -14.85
CA PRO A 920 -4.24 7.67 -15.16
C PRO A 920 -3.39 7.48 -16.42
N ASP A 921 -2.87 6.27 -16.62
CA ASP A 921 -2.10 5.91 -17.81
C ASP A 921 -2.96 5.96 -19.08
N ILE A 922 -4.23 5.58 -19.03
CA ILE A 922 -5.16 5.74 -20.18
C ILE A 922 -5.36 7.23 -20.50
N ILE A 923 -5.49 8.10 -19.49
CA ILE A 923 -5.54 9.56 -19.70
C ILE A 923 -4.23 10.05 -20.33
N VAL A 924 -3.07 9.59 -19.84
CA VAL A 924 -1.76 9.96 -20.37
C VAL A 924 -1.53 9.45 -21.79
N HIS A 925 -2.01 8.25 -22.16
CA HIS A 925 -2.02 7.75 -23.54
C HIS A 925 -2.88 8.63 -24.46
N ARG A 926 -4.05 9.09 -24.00
CA ARG A 926 -4.90 10.04 -24.74
C ARG A 926 -4.19 11.38 -24.95
N LEU A 927 -3.56 11.94 -23.90
CA LEU A 927 -2.78 13.17 -23.97
C LEU A 927 -1.56 13.02 -24.90
N LEU A 928 -0.80 11.92 -24.80
CA LEU A 928 0.35 11.66 -25.67
C LEU A 928 -0.09 11.52 -27.13
N SER A 929 -1.17 10.77 -27.40
CA SER A 929 -1.75 10.64 -28.75
C SER A 929 -2.17 12.00 -29.33
N ALA A 930 -2.79 12.85 -28.52
CA ALA A 930 -3.15 14.21 -28.92
C ALA A 930 -1.91 15.09 -29.17
N SER A 931 -0.82 14.92 -28.41
CA SER A 931 0.43 15.68 -28.59
C SER A 931 1.13 15.40 -29.93
N LEU A 932 0.93 14.20 -30.47
CA LEU A 932 1.48 13.76 -31.76
C LEU A 932 0.52 14.04 -32.93
N GLY A 933 -0.59 14.75 -32.70
CA GLY A 933 -1.61 15.03 -33.71
C GLY A 933 -2.41 13.81 -34.19
N SER A 934 -2.14 12.61 -33.66
CA SER A 934 -2.81 11.35 -34.05
C SER A 934 -4.07 11.04 -33.22
N GLY A 935 -4.25 11.77 -32.10
CA GLY A 935 -5.36 11.59 -31.17
C GLY A 935 -6.52 12.56 -31.39
N ARG A 936 -7.62 12.36 -30.65
CA ARG A 936 -8.67 13.38 -30.53
C ARG A 936 -8.12 14.61 -29.80
N PRO A 937 -8.53 15.85 -30.16
CA PRO A 937 -8.16 17.04 -29.39
C PRO A 937 -8.60 16.94 -27.93
N VAL A 938 -7.78 17.43 -27.00
CA VAL A 938 -8.03 17.32 -25.55
C VAL A 938 -9.28 18.12 -25.14
N ARG A 939 -10.37 17.42 -24.83
CA ARG A 939 -11.68 18.03 -24.46
C ARG A 939 -11.83 18.32 -22.98
N LEU A 940 -11.16 17.55 -22.12
CA LEU A 940 -11.28 17.64 -20.67
C LEU A 940 -10.77 19.00 -20.16
N ARG A 941 -11.59 19.67 -19.36
CA ARG A 941 -11.17 20.88 -18.63
C ARG A 941 -10.22 20.49 -17.50
N LYS A 942 -9.30 21.38 -17.16
CA LYS A 942 -8.29 21.16 -16.11
C LYS A 942 -8.90 20.83 -14.74
N GLU A 943 -10.10 21.33 -14.45
CA GLU A 943 -10.87 20.98 -13.24
C GLU A 943 -11.30 19.50 -13.25
N ALA A 944 -11.84 19.01 -14.36
CA ALA A 944 -12.25 17.61 -14.51
C ALA A 944 -11.05 16.64 -14.49
N ILE A 945 -9.90 17.05 -15.05
CA ILE A 945 -8.65 16.27 -14.96
C ILE A 945 -8.16 16.21 -13.52
N GLN A 946 -8.36 17.27 -12.71
CA GLN A 946 -8.06 17.25 -11.28
C GLN A 946 -9.02 16.37 -10.49
N GLU A 947 -10.34 16.44 -10.76
CA GLU A 947 -11.35 15.55 -10.15
C GLU A 947 -11.02 14.06 -10.44
N GLN A 948 -10.63 13.73 -11.68
CA GLN A 948 -10.14 12.40 -12.04
C GLN A 948 -8.82 12.04 -11.33
N ALA A 949 -7.89 12.99 -11.18
CA ALA A 949 -6.63 12.76 -10.48
C ALA A 949 -6.84 12.48 -8.99
N ASP A 950 -7.73 13.21 -8.33
CA ASP A 950 -8.04 13.05 -6.91
C ASP A 950 -8.79 11.74 -6.63
N HIS A 951 -9.76 11.38 -7.48
CA HIS A 951 -10.35 10.04 -7.43
C HIS A 951 -9.28 8.95 -7.64
N CYS A 952 -8.41 9.08 -8.63
CA CYS A 952 -7.31 8.13 -8.84
C CYS A 952 -6.32 8.07 -7.66
N ASN A 953 -6.15 9.15 -6.89
CA ASN A 953 -5.39 9.16 -5.64
C ASN A 953 -6.11 8.34 -4.56
N ASP A 954 -7.39 8.62 -4.30
CA ASP A 954 -8.22 7.90 -3.32
C ASP A 954 -8.26 6.39 -3.61
N ARG A 955 -8.55 6.02 -4.86
CA ARG A 955 -8.59 4.62 -5.31
C ARG A 955 -7.22 3.95 -5.23
N LYS A 956 -6.12 4.66 -5.49
CA LYS A 956 -4.76 4.11 -5.32
C LYS A 956 -4.41 3.90 -3.85
N MET A 957 -4.86 4.78 -2.95
CA MET A 957 -4.71 4.63 -1.50
C MET A 957 -5.52 3.46 -0.96
N ALA A 958 -6.80 3.34 -1.35
CA ALA A 958 -7.66 2.22 -1.00
C ALA A 958 -7.09 0.88 -1.50
N SER A 959 -6.69 0.82 -2.77
CA SER A 959 -6.04 -0.36 -3.37
C SER A 959 -4.77 -0.76 -2.61
N LYS A 960 -3.91 0.20 -2.21
CA LYS A 960 -2.73 -0.11 -1.37
C LYS A 960 -3.11 -0.71 -0.02
N ARG A 961 -4.11 -0.17 0.69
CA ARG A 961 -4.55 -0.71 1.99
C ARG A 961 -5.17 -2.09 1.88
N VAL A 962 -5.93 -2.36 0.84
CA VAL A 962 -6.50 -3.70 0.57
C VAL A 962 -5.40 -4.72 0.26
N GLN A 963 -4.33 -4.33 -0.43
CA GLN A 963 -3.17 -5.20 -0.69
C GLN A 963 -2.41 -5.53 0.60
N GLU A 964 -2.19 -4.54 1.47
CA GLU A 964 -1.58 -4.73 2.80
C GLU A 964 -2.43 -5.66 3.68
N LEU A 965 -3.73 -5.39 3.81
CA LEU A 965 -4.66 -6.22 4.60
C LEU A 965 -4.83 -7.63 4.04
N SER A 966 -4.72 -7.83 2.72
CA SER A 966 -4.71 -9.17 2.11
C SER A 966 -3.45 -9.96 2.49
N ALA A 967 -2.28 -9.31 2.55
CA ALA A 967 -1.06 -9.95 3.03
C ALA A 967 -1.15 -10.28 4.53
N ASP A 968 -1.66 -9.35 5.35
CA ASP A 968 -1.85 -9.57 6.79
C ASP A 968 -2.85 -10.71 7.08
N LEU A 969 -3.95 -10.81 6.32
CA LEU A 969 -4.93 -11.91 6.38
C LEU A 969 -4.25 -13.26 6.13
N PHE A 970 -3.55 -13.40 4.99
CA PHE A 970 -2.89 -14.67 4.64
C PHE A 970 -1.75 -15.02 5.58
N PHE A 971 -1.02 -14.03 6.11
CA PHE A 971 0.01 -14.28 7.13
C PHE A 971 -0.58 -14.71 8.47
N SER A 972 -1.71 -14.12 8.89
CA SER A 972 -2.40 -14.49 10.13
C SER A 972 -2.96 -15.93 10.06
N VAL A 973 -3.51 -16.32 8.90
CA VAL A 973 -3.90 -17.72 8.64
C VAL A 973 -2.67 -18.64 8.63
N PHE A 974 -1.57 -18.24 7.98
CA PHE A 974 -0.33 -19.03 7.95
C PHE A 974 0.24 -19.31 9.35
N VAL A 975 0.26 -18.32 10.25
CA VAL A 975 0.66 -18.49 11.66
C VAL A 975 -0.27 -19.45 12.41
N ARG A 976 -1.57 -19.48 12.07
CA ARG A 976 -2.55 -20.41 12.67
C ARG A 976 -2.32 -21.85 12.21
N GLU A 977 -2.17 -22.09 10.90
CA GLU A 977 -2.06 -23.44 10.35
C GLU A 977 -0.68 -24.08 10.58
N CYS A 978 0.40 -23.30 10.54
CA CYS A 978 1.76 -23.82 10.76
C CYS A 978 2.18 -23.85 12.24
N GLY A 979 1.42 -23.21 13.13
CA GLY A 979 1.76 -23.10 14.55
C GLY A 979 2.92 -22.12 14.81
N PRO A 980 3.61 -22.25 15.97
CA PRO A 980 4.59 -21.26 16.41
C PRO A 980 5.74 -21.04 15.43
N LEU A 981 5.93 -19.80 14.96
CA LEU A 981 6.99 -19.43 14.01
C LEU A 981 8.11 -18.67 14.72
N GLU A 982 9.32 -19.25 14.75
CA GLU A 982 10.51 -18.56 15.24
C GLU A 982 11.14 -17.65 14.17
N SER A 983 11.58 -16.47 14.61
CA SER A 983 12.35 -15.49 13.83
C SER A 983 13.12 -14.56 14.76
N GLU A 984 14.28 -14.10 14.32
CA GLU A 984 14.89 -12.91 14.89
C GLU A 984 14.02 -11.68 14.62
N ALA A 985 14.07 -10.72 15.53
CA ALA A 985 13.46 -9.41 15.43
C ALA A 985 14.42 -8.34 15.97
N MET A 986 14.23 -7.08 15.57
CA MET A 986 14.97 -5.95 16.13
C MET A 986 14.03 -4.93 16.76
N VAL A 987 14.40 -4.45 17.95
CA VAL A 987 13.61 -3.50 18.74
C VAL A 987 13.55 -2.13 18.06
N MET A 988 12.32 -1.67 17.81
CA MET A 988 11.99 -0.36 17.22
C MET A 988 11.61 0.69 18.27
N GLY A 989 11.11 0.28 19.43
CA GLY A 989 10.58 1.16 20.47
C GLY A 989 10.51 0.46 21.82
N VAL A 990 10.76 1.19 22.91
CA VAL A 990 10.74 0.66 24.29
C VAL A 990 9.86 1.56 25.16
N LEU A 991 8.99 0.94 25.95
CA LEU A 991 8.06 1.56 26.90
C LEU A 991 8.31 1.01 28.31
N ASN A 992 7.53 1.45 29.29
CA ASN A 992 7.56 1.00 30.69
C ASN A 992 7.28 -0.51 30.86
N GLU A 993 6.31 -1.05 30.11
CA GLU A 993 5.75 -2.40 30.30
C GLU A 993 5.72 -3.23 29.00
N ALA A 994 6.31 -2.69 27.93
CA ALA A 994 6.28 -3.30 26.59
C ALA A 994 7.38 -2.75 25.68
N PHE A 995 7.64 -3.45 24.58
CA PHE A 995 8.51 -2.96 23.51
C PHE A 995 7.96 -3.38 22.13
N ASP A 996 8.20 -2.56 21.11
CA ASP A 996 7.80 -2.80 19.72
C ASP A 996 9.00 -3.35 18.93
N VAL A 997 8.79 -4.41 18.13
CA VAL A 997 9.83 -5.10 17.35
C VAL A 997 9.45 -5.24 15.87
N LEU A 998 10.45 -5.23 14.99
CA LEU A 998 10.35 -5.60 13.58
C LEU A 998 10.85 -7.05 13.42
N VAL A 999 9.96 -7.97 13.04
CA VAL A 999 10.28 -9.40 12.89
C VAL A 999 10.91 -9.65 11.52
N LEU A 1000 12.22 -9.89 11.48
CA LEU A 1000 13.05 -9.69 10.29
C LEU A 1000 12.70 -10.66 9.15
N ARG A 1001 12.38 -11.92 9.47
CA ARG A 1001 12.03 -12.95 8.47
C ARG A 1001 10.71 -12.66 7.73
N PHE A 1002 9.84 -11.84 8.31
CA PHE A 1002 8.46 -11.64 7.83
C PHE A 1002 8.11 -10.16 7.56
N GLY A 1003 8.92 -9.21 8.03
CA GLY A 1003 8.68 -7.77 7.88
C GLY A 1003 7.56 -7.19 8.76
N VAL A 1004 6.90 -8.02 9.59
CA VAL A 1004 5.78 -7.61 10.43
C VAL A 1004 6.24 -6.88 11.70
N GLN A 1005 5.43 -5.94 12.17
CA GLN A 1005 5.64 -5.23 13.43
C GLN A 1005 4.74 -5.80 14.52
N LYS A 1006 5.30 -6.06 15.70
CA LYS A 1006 4.54 -6.52 16.87
C LYS A 1006 5.00 -5.83 18.14
N ARG A 1007 4.08 -5.72 19.09
CA ARG A 1007 4.37 -5.36 20.47
C ARG A 1007 4.53 -6.63 21.29
N ILE A 1008 5.54 -6.65 22.15
CA ILE A 1008 5.73 -7.65 23.19
C ILE A 1008 5.47 -6.94 24.53
N TYR A 1009 4.54 -7.47 25.30
CA TYR A 1009 4.19 -6.96 26.64
C TYR A 1009 4.91 -7.79 27.70
N CYS A 1010 5.47 -7.15 28.73
CA CYS A 1010 6.14 -7.86 29.82
C CYS A 1010 5.22 -8.85 30.53
N ASN A 1011 3.93 -8.52 30.67
CA ASN A 1011 2.91 -9.35 31.30
C ASN A 1011 2.58 -10.64 30.51
N ALA A 1012 3.11 -10.80 29.28
CA ALA A 1012 2.99 -12.00 28.46
C ALA A 1012 4.27 -12.87 28.47
N LEU A 1013 5.25 -12.53 29.32
CA LEU A 1013 6.53 -13.22 29.46
C LEU A 1013 6.64 -13.82 30.89
N PRO A 1014 7.25 -15.01 31.07
CA PRO A 1014 7.52 -15.60 32.39
C PRO A 1014 8.68 -14.86 33.08
N LEU A 1015 8.33 -13.79 33.82
CA LEU A 1015 9.27 -12.88 34.45
C LEU A 1015 8.99 -12.76 35.96
N VAL A 1016 10.05 -12.85 36.77
CA VAL A 1016 10.04 -12.48 38.19
C VAL A 1016 9.79 -10.98 38.36
N GLY A 1017 10.22 -10.18 37.37
CA GLY A 1017 9.95 -8.76 37.29
C GLY A 1017 10.64 -8.09 36.11
N PHE A 1018 10.39 -6.80 35.95
CA PHE A 1018 11.06 -5.94 34.98
C PHE A 1018 11.26 -4.53 35.53
N HIS A 1019 12.26 -3.82 35.03
CA HIS A 1019 12.56 -2.45 35.41
C HIS A 1019 12.82 -1.58 34.18
N PHE A 1020 12.06 -0.50 34.02
CA PHE A 1020 12.27 0.50 32.99
C PHE A 1020 13.12 1.66 33.51
N GLN A 1021 14.21 1.97 32.81
CA GLN A 1021 15.11 3.07 33.11
C GLN A 1021 15.36 3.91 31.84
N LYS A 1022 15.60 5.22 32.02
CA LYS A 1022 16.21 6.05 30.97
C LYS A 1022 17.68 6.28 31.33
N VAL A 1023 18.58 5.56 30.67
CA VAL A 1023 20.03 5.71 30.86
C VAL A 1023 20.50 6.86 29.96
N GLY A 1024 20.69 8.03 30.60
CA GLY A 1024 20.91 9.29 29.90
C GLY A 1024 19.69 9.69 29.07
N LYS A 1025 19.74 9.44 27.76
CA LYS A 1025 18.60 9.62 26.84
C LYS A 1025 18.05 8.31 26.26
N LYS A 1026 18.71 7.16 26.50
CA LYS A 1026 18.30 5.87 25.94
C LYS A 1026 17.27 5.19 26.85
N PRO A 1027 16.13 4.71 26.34
CA PRO A 1027 15.22 3.87 27.09
C PRO A 1027 15.78 2.44 27.16
N GLU A 1028 15.80 1.88 28.36
CA GLU A 1028 16.27 0.53 28.65
C GLU A 1028 15.23 -0.17 29.54
N LEU A 1029 14.97 -1.44 29.24
CA LEU A 1029 13.97 -2.26 29.92
C LEU A 1029 14.63 -3.58 30.31
N THR A 1030 15.02 -3.69 31.57
CA THR A 1030 15.69 -4.86 32.13
C THR A 1030 14.65 -5.88 32.55
N LEU A 1031 14.69 -7.06 31.97
CA LEU A 1031 13.82 -8.21 32.26
C LEU A 1031 14.56 -9.18 33.19
N VAL A 1032 13.83 -9.79 34.14
CA VAL A 1032 14.33 -10.83 35.05
C VAL A 1032 13.50 -12.10 34.86
N TRP A 1033 14.09 -13.13 34.26
CA TRP A 1033 13.38 -14.35 33.86
C TRP A 1033 13.17 -15.33 35.02
N GLU A 1034 12.02 -16.01 35.04
CA GLU A 1034 11.71 -17.07 36.02
C GLU A 1034 12.73 -18.24 35.98
N GLU A 1035 13.05 -18.83 37.13
CA GLU A 1035 13.98 -19.97 37.21
C GLU A 1035 13.40 -21.21 36.51
N GLU A 1036 14.13 -21.74 35.52
CA GLU A 1036 13.68 -22.94 34.77
C GLU A 1036 13.95 -24.24 35.54
N THR A 1037 14.97 -24.24 36.41
CA THR A 1037 15.23 -25.30 37.39
C THR A 1037 15.79 -24.70 38.69
N PRO A 1038 15.59 -25.31 39.88
CA PRO A 1038 16.04 -24.78 41.19
C PRO A 1038 17.56 -24.81 41.44
N LYS A 1039 18.37 -24.63 40.39
CA LYS A 1039 19.85 -24.66 40.38
C LYS A 1039 20.46 -23.65 39.41
N GLN A 1040 19.64 -22.81 38.79
CA GLN A 1040 20.04 -21.90 37.72
C GLN A 1040 19.59 -20.51 38.11
N GLU A 1041 20.53 -19.56 38.16
CA GLU A 1041 20.25 -18.20 38.61
C GLU A 1041 19.28 -17.47 37.65
N ALA A 1042 18.53 -16.50 38.17
CA ALA A 1042 17.53 -15.77 37.41
C ALA A 1042 18.21 -14.94 36.30
N ALA A 1043 18.06 -15.37 35.05
CA ALA A 1043 18.70 -14.72 33.90
C ALA A 1043 18.20 -13.28 33.75
N HIS A 1044 19.14 -12.34 33.63
CA HIS A 1044 18.87 -10.93 33.39
C HIS A 1044 19.05 -10.59 31.90
N GLN A 1045 18.15 -9.79 31.32
CA GLN A 1045 18.23 -9.38 29.92
C GLN A 1045 17.85 -7.92 29.74
N VAL A 1046 18.75 -7.10 29.18
CA VAL A 1046 18.50 -5.67 28.93
C VAL A 1046 17.99 -5.47 27.50
N ILE A 1047 16.77 -4.96 27.37
CA ILE A 1047 16.14 -4.61 26.10
C ILE A 1047 16.29 -3.10 25.86
N THR A 1048 16.91 -2.71 24.76
CA THR A 1048 16.99 -1.31 24.31
C THR A 1048 16.74 -1.19 22.81
N LEU A 1049 16.78 0.04 22.29
CA LEU A 1049 16.57 0.33 20.88
C LEU A 1049 17.66 -0.30 20.02
N PHE A 1050 17.24 -0.93 18.92
CA PHE A 1050 18.10 -1.74 18.05
C PHE A 1050 18.75 -2.96 18.73
N THR A 1051 18.29 -3.43 19.89
CA THR A 1051 18.65 -4.78 20.37
C THR A 1051 18.09 -5.82 19.38
N LEU A 1052 18.91 -6.81 19.01
CA LEU A 1052 18.48 -7.99 18.26
C LEU A 1052 17.99 -9.06 19.24
N VAL A 1053 16.84 -9.66 18.98
CA VAL A 1053 16.17 -10.61 19.87
C VAL A 1053 15.50 -11.75 19.10
N ASP A 1054 15.45 -12.95 19.66
CA ASP A 1054 14.64 -14.05 19.12
C ASP A 1054 13.19 -13.93 19.60
N VAL A 1055 12.23 -14.05 18.67
CA VAL A 1055 10.80 -14.01 18.97
C VAL A 1055 10.06 -15.18 18.35
N VAL A 1056 8.97 -15.58 19.02
CA VAL A 1056 8.06 -16.62 18.55
C VAL A 1056 6.70 -15.99 18.28
N LEU A 1057 6.25 -16.07 17.02
CA LEU A 1057 4.88 -15.70 16.64
C LEU A 1057 3.94 -16.85 16.95
N LYS A 1058 2.81 -16.58 17.60
CA LYS A 1058 1.80 -17.59 17.98
C LYS A 1058 0.41 -17.07 17.65
N ALA A 1059 -0.47 -17.91 17.12
CA ALA A 1059 -1.88 -17.56 16.95
C ALA A 1059 -2.56 -17.43 18.31
N ASP A 1060 -3.46 -16.46 18.44
CA ASP A 1060 -4.24 -16.23 19.66
C ASP A 1060 -5.64 -16.87 19.54
N ASN A 1061 -6.43 -16.89 20.62
CA ASN A 1061 -7.77 -17.46 20.61
C ASN A 1061 -8.79 -16.72 19.72
N ALA A 1062 -8.49 -15.48 19.32
CA ALA A 1062 -9.37 -14.64 18.52
C ALA A 1062 -9.05 -14.76 17.01
N PRO A 1063 -10.06 -14.79 16.11
CA PRO A 1063 -9.84 -14.90 14.67
C PRO A 1063 -8.85 -13.87 14.12
N LEU A 1064 -7.89 -14.34 13.31
CA LEU A 1064 -6.79 -13.57 12.72
C LEU A 1064 -5.87 -12.83 13.70
N LYS A 1065 -5.99 -13.06 15.01
CA LYS A 1065 -5.05 -12.51 16.00
C LYS A 1065 -3.86 -13.45 16.18
N TYR A 1066 -2.68 -12.84 16.29
CA TYR A 1066 -1.45 -13.53 16.62
C TYR A 1066 -0.54 -12.59 17.41
N SER A 1067 0.06 -13.11 18.48
CA SER A 1067 0.98 -12.41 19.36
C SER A 1067 2.44 -12.67 18.97
N ALA A 1068 3.36 -11.86 19.52
CA ALA A 1068 4.78 -12.12 19.52
C ALA A 1068 5.26 -12.27 20.97
N VAL A 1069 6.03 -13.32 21.24
CA VAL A 1069 6.57 -13.62 22.56
C VAL A 1069 8.09 -13.64 22.45
N LEU A 1070 8.79 -12.96 23.36
CA LEU A 1070 10.25 -12.98 23.43
C LEU A 1070 10.71 -14.39 23.84
N LYS A 1071 11.73 -14.93 23.17
CA LYS A 1071 12.37 -16.18 23.56
C LYS A 1071 13.37 -15.91 24.69
N ARG A 1072 13.40 -16.78 25.71
CA ARG A 1072 14.38 -16.69 26.80
C ARG A 1072 15.81 -16.73 26.21
N PRO A 1073 16.76 -15.90 26.69
CA PRO A 1073 18.17 -16.04 26.33
C PRO A 1073 18.70 -17.41 26.73
N GLY A 1074 19.60 -17.96 25.92
CA GLY A 1074 20.24 -19.25 26.17
C GLY A 1074 21.40 -19.14 27.16
N PRO A 1075 21.89 -20.27 27.73
CA PRO A 1075 23.02 -20.30 28.66
C PRO A 1075 24.38 -19.97 28.01
N GLU A 1076 24.41 -19.57 26.74
CA GLU A 1076 25.60 -19.13 25.99
C GLU A 1076 25.50 -17.65 25.55
N SER A 1077 24.60 -16.87 26.19
CA SER A 1077 24.29 -15.47 25.80
C SER A 1077 24.37 -14.46 26.96
N GLU A 1078 25.30 -14.69 27.88
CA GLU A 1078 25.76 -13.74 28.92
C GLU A 1078 27.01 -12.97 28.46
#